data_AF-A0A839F716-F1
#
_entry.id   AF-A0A839F716-F1
#
_cell.length_a   1.000
_cell.length_b   1.000
_cell.length_c   1.000
_cell.angle_alpha   90.00
_cell.angle_beta   90.00
_cell.angle_gamma   90.00
#
_symmetry.space_group_name_H-M   'P 1'
#
loop_
_entity.id
_entity.type
_entity.pdbx_description
1 polymer ?
#
loop_
_entity_poly.entity_id
_entity_poly.type
_entity_poly.pdbx_seq_one_letter_code
_entity_poly.pdbx_strand_id
1 'polypeptide(L)'
;MIEIVGLVVGLLCLQLILVLRQLASISVPQWRWRAAPVASAPRPYADLFEQDERALAALGFEPQAWMLLEDASGHGPPTLLRTFVDRATGTIASLQPPVDLAQPNRLVPTFSSLLEDGRSLSSFRYSVVDEFFDTARSRRRSFAVDGLDALYRAHRAWRDADPAERAPDDADADAATIAAASTARFEALVTDLETRGVLRRDHDGRLRLRLLAMLRLYLRLLRASKQRPDATPVELGRQLALFALFERGRERAPTPAMQFGLLAATTALFALLGGALWGAATAMLIAAVLVLHEAGHYLAMRALGYRHVQMVLLPLLGGVTTGVETDPRGSHRALVSLMGPLPGIVLGWLLLVAITHAGAPGTLTFAAALLLVLNYLNLLPIPPLDGGHFVQSLLPRGWERLEAAVVACLALAGIALAVALHWWLLLALVGLQLFALRNHWRDARLLRGLRADAGFDARAGRALDERLLAAIDADTPHAKLAQRFVRVLRLRTLLALRPPQPRTRTWLVTIYVAAFALPFASPAVRDLAATLVRTRAAPTVVDSAAEARYRAYAARREAQQLASSRLATPALLDGIAASTRELDATRSPSTATEVPPIPTDDAFEAAAQRLGVALPADFRDLARAPQRTQLAWREPVALVSGGELAAEWLDAMSGNGTTPVQLSDVDGGEHAVSRAQLARAMVIAGSADDGWVLYDTAGAACCRVIEFLDEGATAYPDLHAWLVERHVEAAMEVARQRSVAAARERVLAESATSDLRTLVDGLAALQLGIPRWRDVDATAPSPAAVDDTVRRVGTLPDDYRAVVALRDGLAAATLLPLAEVTTLDDVQLARVTAGADWVRIGDDGIARGRFGAEEAASTATLIGAWRGPGLRDAATRATIVLVRCTDGAPIYLDVASRRAHESLRRLLLEHYADLRAQEAG
;
A
#
# COMPACT_ATOMS: atom_id res chain seq x y z
N MET A 1 3.88 -13.13 -6.10
CA MET A 1 5.33 -13.05 -6.39
C MET A 1 5.90 -11.66 -6.09
N ILE A 2 5.27 -10.59 -6.60
CA ILE A 2 5.69 -9.18 -6.38
C ILE A 2 5.82 -8.81 -4.89
N GLU A 3 4.85 -9.20 -4.06
CA GLU A 3 4.88 -8.89 -2.60
C GLU A 3 6.05 -9.56 -1.87
N ILE A 4 6.40 -10.80 -2.22
CA ILE A 4 7.51 -11.54 -1.62
C ILE A 4 8.85 -10.91 -2.04
N VAL A 5 8.98 -10.55 -3.33
CA VAL A 5 10.15 -9.83 -3.84
C VAL A 5 10.29 -8.48 -3.12
N GLY A 6 9.19 -7.73 -2.97
CA GLY A 6 9.15 -6.48 -2.21
C GLY A 6 9.59 -6.65 -0.75
N LEU A 7 9.12 -7.69 -0.06
CA LEU A 7 9.51 -8.00 1.32
C LEU A 7 11.01 -8.33 1.44
N VAL A 8 11.54 -9.16 0.53
CA VAL A 8 12.98 -9.52 0.53
C VAL A 8 13.84 -8.29 0.25
N VAL A 9 13.46 -7.46 -0.71
CA VAL A 9 14.14 -6.18 -1.00
C VAL A 9 14.08 -5.26 0.22
N GLY A 10 12.91 -5.13 0.86
CA GLY A 10 12.74 -4.37 2.09
C GLY A 10 13.65 -4.84 3.23
N LEU A 11 13.78 -6.15 3.44
CA LEU A 11 14.67 -6.75 4.44
C LEU A 11 16.16 -6.53 4.15
N LEU A 12 16.57 -6.63 2.88
CA LEU A 12 17.95 -6.35 2.46
C LEU A 12 18.29 -4.87 2.64
N CYS A 13 17.36 -3.98 2.28
CA CYS A 13 17.49 -2.54 2.51
C CYS A 13 17.57 -2.22 4.00
N LEU A 14 16.73 -2.85 4.83
CA LEU A 14 16.80 -2.73 6.29
C LEU A 14 18.18 -3.13 6.81
N GLN A 15 18.71 -4.27 6.40
CA GLN A 15 20.05 -4.72 6.82
C GLN A 15 21.13 -3.71 6.41
N LEU A 16 21.10 -3.22 5.17
CA LEU A 16 22.01 -2.20 4.67
C LEU A 16 21.92 -0.91 5.50
N ILE A 17 20.71 -0.39 5.73
CA ILE A 17 20.47 0.84 6.49
C ILE A 17 20.98 0.71 7.93
N LEU A 18 20.71 -0.42 8.58
CA LEU A 18 21.19 -0.68 9.94
C LEU A 18 22.72 -0.72 10.02
N VAL A 19 23.39 -1.33 9.04
CA VAL A 19 24.86 -1.38 9.01
C VAL A 19 25.46 -0.02 8.66
N LEU A 20 24.90 0.70 7.67
CA LEU A 20 25.34 2.06 7.35
C LEU A 20 25.18 3.01 8.54
N ARG A 21 24.08 2.88 9.28
CA ARG A 21 23.87 3.60 10.55
C ARG A 21 24.95 3.27 11.57
N GLN A 22 25.29 1.99 11.74
CA GLN A 22 26.38 1.59 12.65
C GLN A 22 27.71 2.17 12.20
N LEU A 23 28.08 2.05 10.92
CA LEU A 23 29.31 2.63 10.38
C LEU A 23 29.35 4.16 10.55
N ALA A 24 28.23 4.84 10.35
CA ALA A 24 28.12 6.29 10.53
C ALA A 24 28.24 6.75 12.00
N SER A 25 27.97 5.85 12.93
CA SER A 25 28.17 6.09 14.36
C SER A 25 29.63 5.89 14.80
N ILE A 26 30.44 5.17 14.03
CA ILE A 26 31.85 4.95 14.37
C ILE A 26 32.66 6.22 14.08
N SER A 27 33.30 6.76 15.11
CA SER A 27 34.39 7.71 14.98
C SER A 27 35.71 6.95 14.90
N VAL A 28 36.55 7.30 13.93
CA VAL A 28 37.92 6.79 13.85
C VAL A 28 38.73 7.56 14.90
N PRO A 29 39.28 6.89 15.93
CA PRO A 29 40.06 7.57 16.96
C PRO A 29 41.34 8.18 16.37
N GLN A 30 41.74 9.33 16.88
CA GLN A 30 43.01 9.96 16.55
C GLN A 30 44.07 9.45 17.51
N TRP A 31 44.64 8.27 17.23
CA TRP A 31 45.55 7.63 18.17
C TRP A 31 46.83 8.45 18.38
N ARG A 32 47.10 8.77 19.65
CA ARG A 32 48.38 9.23 20.17
C ARG A 32 48.99 8.13 21.00
N TRP A 33 50.22 7.80 20.67
CA TRP A 33 50.98 6.80 21.39
C TRP A 33 51.77 7.50 22.49
N ARG A 34 51.83 6.88 23.67
CA ARG A 34 52.65 7.33 24.79
C ARG A 34 53.27 6.13 25.49
N ALA A 35 54.48 6.29 26.02
CA ALA A 35 55.06 5.30 26.91
C ALA A 35 54.16 5.13 28.15
N ALA A 36 53.79 3.88 28.46
CA ALA A 36 52.98 3.59 29.63
C ALA A 36 53.87 3.28 30.84
N PRO A 37 53.63 3.89 32.01
CA PRO A 37 54.41 3.63 33.23
C PRO A 37 53.91 2.36 33.95
N VAL A 38 53.73 1.28 33.20
CA VAL A 38 53.15 0.03 33.72
C VAL A 38 54.16 -1.09 33.53
N ALA A 39 54.36 -1.89 34.59
CA ALA A 39 55.31 -3.00 34.57
C ALA A 39 54.70 -4.33 34.09
N SER A 40 53.37 -4.48 34.15
CA SER A 40 52.68 -5.76 33.89
C SER A 40 51.37 -5.61 33.11
N ALA A 41 50.95 -6.71 32.49
CA ALA A 41 49.72 -6.79 31.71
C ALA A 41 48.46 -6.54 32.58
N PRO A 42 47.37 -5.99 32.01
CA PRO A 42 46.12 -5.84 32.73
C PRO A 42 45.57 -7.21 33.14
N ARG A 43 45.12 -7.34 34.39
CA ARG A 43 44.64 -8.62 34.96
C ARG A 43 43.70 -9.43 34.04
N PRO A 44 42.68 -8.85 33.37
CA PRO A 44 41.75 -9.62 32.50
C PRO A 44 42.38 -10.27 31.27
N TYR A 45 43.61 -9.90 30.93
CA TYR A 45 44.31 -10.34 29.72
C TYR A 45 45.71 -10.89 30.03
N ALA A 46 46.07 -11.02 31.31
CA ALA A 46 47.43 -11.36 31.72
C ALA A 46 47.88 -12.72 31.18
N ASP A 47 46.98 -13.71 31.20
CA ASP A 47 47.18 -15.03 30.62
C ASP A 47 47.44 -14.99 29.11
N LEU A 48 46.68 -14.17 28.38
CA LEU A 48 46.83 -14.01 26.93
C LEU A 48 48.16 -13.35 26.56
N PHE A 49 48.54 -12.29 27.30
CA PHE A 49 49.84 -11.64 27.11
C PHE A 49 50.98 -12.59 27.41
N GLU A 50 50.94 -13.32 28.52
CA GLU A 50 51.97 -14.29 28.88
C GLU A 50 52.14 -15.39 27.81
N GLN A 51 51.04 -15.87 27.23
CA GLN A 51 51.06 -16.86 26.16
C GLN A 51 51.69 -16.31 24.87
N ASP A 52 51.22 -15.17 24.38
CA ASP A 52 51.68 -14.60 23.11
C ASP A 52 53.09 -14.00 23.23
N GLU A 53 53.49 -13.52 24.42
CA GLU A 53 54.86 -13.09 24.72
C GLU A 53 55.87 -14.24 24.57
N ARG A 54 55.55 -15.42 25.12
CA ARG A 54 56.38 -16.61 24.93
C ARG A 54 56.46 -17.02 23.46
N ALA A 55 55.34 -16.95 22.75
CA ALA A 55 55.30 -17.29 21.32
C ALA A 55 56.16 -16.32 20.48
N LEU A 56 56.13 -15.02 20.79
CA LEU A 56 56.99 -14.02 20.15
C LEU A 56 58.47 -14.21 20.51
N ALA A 57 58.78 -14.48 21.78
CA ALA A 57 60.17 -14.77 22.20
C ALA A 57 60.76 -15.98 21.46
N ALA A 58 59.96 -17.03 21.24
CA ALA A 58 60.36 -18.19 20.44
C ALA A 58 60.62 -17.87 18.96
N LEU A 59 60.08 -16.75 18.45
CA LEU A 59 60.30 -16.25 17.09
C LEU A 59 61.47 -15.26 17.00
N GLY A 60 62.16 -14.99 18.12
CA GLY A 60 63.30 -14.07 18.17
C GLY A 60 62.94 -12.61 18.48
N PHE A 61 61.71 -12.34 18.94
CA PHE A 61 61.29 -11.00 19.34
C PHE A 61 61.67 -10.69 20.79
N GLU A 62 62.21 -9.51 21.02
CA GLU A 62 62.53 -8.98 22.35
C GLU A 62 61.47 -7.95 22.79
N PRO A 63 61.04 -7.94 24.07
CA PRO A 63 60.11 -6.93 24.56
C PRO A 63 60.72 -5.54 24.54
N GLN A 64 60.00 -4.57 23.98
CA GLN A 64 60.45 -3.17 23.87
C GLN A 64 59.84 -2.30 24.97
N ALA A 65 58.52 -2.05 24.91
CA ALA A 65 57.86 -1.15 25.83
C ALA A 65 56.35 -1.42 25.97
N TRP A 66 55.80 -1.03 27.11
CA TRP A 66 54.35 -0.85 27.23
C TRP A 66 53.97 0.51 26.66
N MET A 67 52.97 0.51 25.77
CA MET A 67 52.47 1.73 25.13
C MET A 67 51.01 1.94 25.49
N LEU A 68 50.64 3.21 25.60
CA LEU A 68 49.30 3.70 25.82
C LEU A 68 48.80 4.37 24.54
N LEU A 69 47.69 3.88 23.99
CA LEU A 69 46.99 4.50 22.87
C LEU A 69 45.87 5.36 23.43
N GLU A 70 46.07 6.68 23.36
CA GLU A 70 45.09 7.68 23.75
C GLU A 70 44.41 8.23 22.50
N ASP A 71 43.09 8.37 22.52
CA ASP A 71 42.40 9.13 21.48
C ASP A 71 42.67 10.62 21.74
N ALA A 72 43.33 11.32 20.83
CA ALA A 72 43.66 12.74 20.93
C ALA A 72 42.42 13.61 21.15
N SER A 73 41.26 13.13 20.73
CA SER A 73 40.00 13.82 20.95
C SER A 73 39.48 13.70 22.40
N GLY A 74 40.06 12.83 23.22
CA GLY A 74 39.66 12.59 24.61
C GLY A 74 38.41 11.70 24.78
N HIS A 75 37.93 11.08 23.71
CA HIS A 75 36.64 10.37 23.68
C HIS A 75 36.73 8.86 23.89
N GLY A 76 37.85 8.35 24.40
CA GLY A 76 38.03 6.92 24.65
C GLY A 76 38.98 6.64 25.82
N PRO A 77 38.82 5.50 26.52
CA PRO A 77 39.82 5.07 27.48
C PRO A 77 41.15 4.88 26.75
N PRO A 78 42.28 5.16 27.42
CA PRO A 78 43.55 4.71 26.91
C PRO A 78 43.55 3.18 26.75
N THR A 79 44.02 2.71 25.59
CA THR A 79 44.21 1.28 25.34
C THR A 79 45.67 0.93 25.58
N LEU A 80 45.93 0.01 26.50
CA LEU A 80 47.28 -0.47 26.76
C LEU A 80 47.65 -1.54 25.73
N LEU A 81 48.83 -1.44 25.12
CA LEU A 81 49.41 -2.45 24.25
C LEU A 81 50.88 -2.72 24.60
N ARG A 82 51.40 -3.84 24.12
CA ARG A 82 52.80 -4.23 24.31
C ARG A 82 53.51 -4.31 22.96
N THR A 83 54.68 -3.69 22.85
CA THR A 83 55.52 -3.76 21.64
C THR A 83 56.74 -4.65 21.83
N PHE A 84 57.15 -5.28 20.74
CA PHE A 84 58.32 -6.15 20.64
C PHE A 84 59.06 -5.84 19.36
N VAL A 85 60.35 -6.11 19.33
CA VAL A 85 61.19 -5.92 18.15
C VAL A 85 61.97 -7.20 17.87
N ASP A 86 62.02 -7.57 16.60
CA ASP A 86 63.00 -8.54 16.11
C ASP A 86 64.17 -7.74 15.52
N ARG A 87 65.30 -7.68 16.24
CA ARG A 87 66.49 -6.91 15.85
C ARG A 87 67.08 -7.40 14.52
N ALA A 88 66.95 -8.68 14.20
CA ALA A 88 67.49 -9.24 12.96
C ALA A 88 66.77 -8.66 11.73
N THR A 89 65.46 -8.44 11.82
CA THR A 89 64.65 -7.97 10.68
C THR A 89 64.09 -6.55 10.83
N GLY A 90 64.15 -5.96 12.02
CA GLY A 90 63.57 -4.63 12.33
C GLY A 90 62.06 -4.63 12.35
N THR A 91 61.47 -5.81 12.38
CA THR A 91 60.02 -5.94 12.45
C THR A 91 59.58 -5.65 13.87
N ILE A 92 58.62 -4.74 14.01
CA ILE A 92 57.98 -4.44 15.28
C ILE A 92 56.68 -5.23 15.34
N ALA A 93 56.52 -6.06 16.37
CA ALA A 93 55.26 -6.68 16.72
C ALA A 93 54.56 -5.86 17.80
N SER A 94 53.25 -5.68 17.68
CA SER A 94 52.42 -5.08 18.72
C SER A 94 51.27 -6.01 19.06
N LEU A 95 51.02 -6.17 20.37
CA LEU A 95 49.94 -7.00 20.90
C LEU A 95 48.93 -6.10 21.63
N GLN A 96 47.70 -6.08 21.12
CA GLN A 96 46.58 -5.33 21.70
C GLN A 96 45.53 -6.29 22.30
N PRO A 97 44.84 -5.90 23.40
CA PRO A 97 43.70 -6.65 23.91
C PRO A 97 42.63 -6.93 22.84
N PRO A 98 41.86 -8.02 22.97
CA PRO A 98 40.78 -8.35 22.06
C PRO A 98 39.76 -7.20 21.98
N VAL A 99 39.38 -6.85 20.75
CA VAL A 99 38.27 -5.93 20.47
C VAL A 99 37.15 -6.61 19.68
N ASP A 100 37.42 -7.77 19.07
CA ASP A 100 36.43 -8.57 18.37
C ASP A 100 35.76 -9.57 19.32
N LEU A 101 34.44 -9.45 19.45
CA LEU A 101 33.61 -10.33 20.27
C LEU A 101 33.50 -11.76 19.70
N ALA A 102 33.91 -11.99 18.45
CA ALA A 102 34.01 -13.32 17.86
C ALA A 102 35.32 -14.04 18.22
N GLN A 103 36.36 -13.33 18.64
CA GLN A 103 37.67 -13.87 19.05
C GLN A 103 38.08 -13.33 20.44
N PRO A 104 37.25 -13.51 21.49
CA PRO A 104 37.47 -12.88 22.79
C PRO A 104 38.71 -13.38 23.54
N ASN A 105 39.27 -14.54 23.19
CA ASN A 105 40.42 -15.15 23.87
C ASN A 105 41.71 -15.08 23.04
N ARG A 106 41.79 -14.13 22.10
CA ARG A 106 42.99 -13.92 21.29
C ARG A 106 43.35 -12.44 21.30
N LEU A 107 44.62 -12.12 21.56
CA LEU A 107 45.11 -10.76 21.34
C LEU A 107 45.05 -10.43 19.85
N VAL A 108 45.07 -9.14 19.53
CA VAL A 108 45.15 -8.62 18.16
C VAL A 108 46.61 -8.32 17.86
N PRO A 109 47.34 -9.20 17.14
CA PRO A 109 48.71 -8.95 16.75
C PRO A 109 48.76 -8.08 15.50
N THR A 110 49.72 -7.15 15.47
CA THR A 110 50.12 -6.42 14.26
C THR A 110 51.63 -6.51 14.11
N PHE A 111 52.11 -6.98 12.96
CA PHE A 111 53.52 -6.85 12.60
C PHE A 111 53.71 -5.67 11.66
N SER A 112 54.74 -4.88 11.90
CA SER A 112 55.05 -3.70 11.11
C SER A 112 56.53 -3.61 10.77
N SER A 113 56.84 -3.20 9.55
CA SER A 113 58.20 -2.93 9.08
C SER A 113 58.24 -1.58 8.37
N LEU A 114 59.33 -0.83 8.56
CA LEU A 114 59.58 0.45 7.92
C LEU A 114 60.59 0.29 6.79
N LEU A 115 60.30 0.88 5.63
CA LEU A 115 61.18 0.90 4.46
C LEU A 115 61.92 2.23 4.37
N GLU A 116 63.09 2.27 3.74
CA GLU A 116 63.92 3.48 3.61
C GLU A 116 63.20 4.63 2.91
N ASP A 117 62.28 4.31 1.99
CA ASP A 117 61.46 5.29 1.28
C ASP A 117 60.33 5.91 2.15
N GLY A 118 60.30 5.57 3.44
CA GLY A 118 59.35 6.07 4.41
C GLY A 118 58.00 5.35 4.40
N ARG A 119 57.81 4.32 3.55
CA ARG A 119 56.60 3.49 3.59
C ARG A 119 56.63 2.56 4.81
N SER A 120 55.45 2.36 5.41
CA SER A 120 55.23 1.34 6.44
C SER A 120 54.44 0.18 5.87
N LEU A 121 54.89 -1.05 6.13
CA LEU A 121 54.15 -2.27 5.83
C LEU A 121 53.56 -2.80 7.14
N SER A 122 52.25 -2.98 7.22
CA SER A 122 51.57 -3.55 8.41
C SER A 122 50.72 -4.74 8.03
N SER A 123 50.87 -5.84 8.75
CA SER A 123 50.11 -7.06 8.55
C SER A 123 49.19 -7.39 9.73
N PHE A 124 48.01 -7.91 9.40
CA PHE A 124 46.94 -8.21 10.35
C PHE A 124 46.43 -9.64 10.15
N ARG A 125 45.89 -10.21 11.21
CA ARG A 125 45.17 -11.48 11.15
C ARG A 125 43.70 -11.22 10.80
N TYR A 126 43.25 -11.68 9.62
CA TYR A 126 41.83 -11.67 9.21
C TYR A 126 41.08 -10.32 9.42
N SER A 127 41.74 -9.16 9.24
CA SER A 127 41.12 -7.85 9.41
C SER A 127 40.87 -7.13 8.08
N VAL A 128 39.65 -7.26 7.56
CA VAL A 128 39.18 -6.52 6.38
C VAL A 128 39.08 -5.03 6.64
N VAL A 129 38.85 -4.64 7.90
CA VAL A 129 38.76 -3.23 8.31
C VAL A 129 40.14 -2.57 8.24
N ASP A 130 41.20 -3.21 8.72
CA ASP A 130 42.55 -2.63 8.66
C ASP A 130 43.08 -2.56 7.22
N GLU A 131 42.82 -3.60 6.42
CA GLU A 131 43.16 -3.61 4.99
C GLU A 131 42.36 -2.57 4.18
N PHE A 132 41.17 -2.17 4.63
CA PHE A 132 40.42 -1.09 3.99
C PHE A 132 41.12 0.27 4.09
N PHE A 133 41.94 0.48 5.12
CA PHE A 133 42.72 1.69 5.32
C PHE A 133 44.13 1.62 4.71
N ASP A 134 44.34 0.75 3.71
CA ASP A 134 45.57 0.70 2.91
C ASP A 134 45.79 1.99 2.12
N THR A 135 47.02 2.51 2.18
CA THR A 135 47.45 3.74 1.50
C THR A 135 48.78 3.54 0.77
N ALA A 136 49.27 4.55 0.06
CA ALA A 136 50.57 4.45 -0.63
C ALA A 136 51.74 4.47 0.37
N ARG A 137 51.63 5.28 1.44
CA ARG A 137 52.65 5.44 2.49
C ARG A 137 52.50 4.46 3.65
N SER A 138 51.30 3.93 3.88
CA SER A 138 51.05 2.90 4.88
C SER A 138 50.31 1.74 4.20
N ARG A 139 51.11 0.77 3.76
CA ARG A 139 50.60 -0.46 3.14
C ARG A 139 50.05 -1.36 4.23
N ARG A 140 48.83 -1.86 4.06
CA ARG A 140 48.13 -2.67 5.06
C ARG A 140 47.57 -3.92 4.41
N ARG A 141 47.87 -5.08 4.97
CA ARG A 141 47.44 -6.36 4.40
C ARG A 141 46.95 -7.32 5.47
N SER A 142 45.80 -7.94 5.22
CA SER A 142 45.28 -9.00 6.07
C SER A 142 45.67 -10.37 5.52
N PHE A 143 46.06 -11.28 6.41
CA PHE A 143 46.36 -12.67 6.07
C PHE A 143 45.39 -13.62 6.77
N ALA A 144 44.91 -14.60 6.02
CA ALA A 144 44.03 -15.66 6.49
C ALA A 144 44.86 -16.81 7.10
N VAL A 145 45.56 -16.51 8.19
CA VAL A 145 46.47 -17.45 8.87
C VAL A 145 46.17 -17.54 10.36
N ASP A 146 46.32 -18.74 10.91
CA ASP A 146 46.24 -18.99 12.35
C ASP A 146 47.66 -19.03 12.95
N GLY A 147 47.81 -18.53 14.18
CA GLY A 147 49.11 -18.47 14.86
C GLY A 147 49.89 -17.19 14.58
N LEU A 148 50.80 -16.83 15.49
CA LEU A 148 51.69 -15.66 15.35
C LEU A 148 52.85 -15.96 14.40
N ASP A 149 53.33 -17.19 14.41
CA ASP A 149 54.41 -17.69 13.57
C ASP A 149 54.05 -17.65 12.07
N ALA A 150 52.84 -18.08 11.72
CA ALA A 150 52.37 -18.06 10.33
C ALA A 150 52.13 -16.63 9.84
N LEU A 151 51.60 -15.76 10.70
CA LEU A 151 51.42 -14.34 10.40
C LEU A 151 52.77 -13.64 10.20
N TYR A 152 53.73 -13.88 11.08
CA TYR A 152 55.08 -13.32 10.95
C TYR A 152 55.81 -13.83 9.70
N ARG A 153 55.69 -15.13 9.37
CA ARG A 153 56.23 -15.69 8.12
C ARG A 153 55.60 -15.03 6.89
N ALA A 154 54.29 -14.84 6.88
CA ALA A 154 53.59 -14.15 5.80
C ALA A 154 54.01 -12.68 5.67
N HIS A 155 54.18 -11.99 6.81
CA HIS A 155 54.68 -10.62 6.87
C HIS A 155 56.10 -10.51 6.30
N ARG A 156 57.01 -11.39 6.73
CA ARG A 156 58.38 -11.41 6.20
C ARG A 156 58.43 -11.65 4.71
N ALA A 157 57.74 -12.67 4.21
CA ALA A 157 57.67 -12.97 2.79
C ALA A 157 57.10 -11.80 1.98
N TRP A 158 56.12 -11.09 2.53
CA TRP A 158 55.56 -9.89 1.88
C TRP A 158 56.56 -8.73 1.86
N ARG A 159 57.30 -8.51 2.95
CA ARG A 159 58.36 -7.50 3.04
C ARG A 159 59.54 -7.81 2.13
N ASP A 160 59.99 -9.08 2.08
CA ASP A 160 61.11 -9.52 1.23
C ASP A 160 60.79 -9.41 -0.27
N ALA A 161 59.50 -9.41 -0.62
CA ALA A 161 59.05 -9.22 -1.99
C ALA A 161 58.97 -7.73 -2.40
N ASP A 162 59.06 -6.78 -1.46
CA ASP A 162 59.09 -5.35 -1.77
C ASP A 162 60.54 -4.94 -2.11
N PRO A 163 60.79 -4.24 -3.24
CA PRO A 163 62.15 -3.92 -3.68
C PRO A 163 62.83 -2.82 -2.86
N ALA A 164 62.08 -2.07 -2.04
CA ALA A 164 62.67 -1.03 -1.20
C ALA A 164 63.41 -1.64 -0.01
N GLU A 165 64.59 -1.08 0.28
CA GLU A 165 65.41 -1.52 1.40
C GLU A 165 64.76 -1.17 2.75
N ARG A 166 65.23 -1.85 3.79
CA ARG A 166 64.75 -1.68 5.17
C ARG A 166 65.30 -0.38 5.74
N ALA A 167 64.46 0.41 6.41
CA ALA A 167 64.90 1.59 7.14
C ALA A 167 65.92 1.25 8.26
N PRO A 168 66.82 2.18 8.62
CA PRO A 168 67.71 2.01 9.77
C PRO A 168 66.97 1.59 11.04
N ASP A 169 67.62 0.77 11.88
CA ASP A 169 66.97 0.10 13.00
C ASP A 169 66.72 1.04 14.18
N ASP A 170 65.45 1.32 14.50
CA ASP A 170 65.03 2.01 15.74
C ASP A 170 64.95 1.03 16.94
N ALA A 171 65.61 -0.13 16.87
CA ALA A 171 65.51 -1.17 17.89
C ALA A 171 65.92 -0.70 19.30
N ASP A 172 66.91 0.20 19.38
CA ASP A 172 67.42 0.80 20.62
C ASP A 172 66.77 2.15 20.94
N ALA A 173 65.76 2.58 20.18
CA ALA A 173 65.03 3.81 20.46
C ALA A 173 64.27 3.69 21.79
N ASP A 174 64.27 4.77 22.57
CA ASP A 174 63.52 4.80 23.81
C ASP A 174 62.00 4.76 23.56
N ALA A 175 61.23 4.42 24.59
CA ALA A 175 59.78 4.29 24.48
C ALA A 175 59.10 5.60 24.01
N ALA A 176 59.69 6.77 24.29
CA ALA A 176 59.15 8.06 23.90
C ALA A 176 59.33 8.33 22.41
N THR A 177 60.48 7.96 21.85
CA THR A 177 60.82 8.07 20.44
C THR A 177 59.95 7.13 19.61
N ILE A 178 59.78 5.88 20.05
CA ILE A 178 58.88 4.92 19.39
C ILE A 178 57.43 5.45 19.40
N ALA A 179 56.99 6.02 20.52
CA ALA A 179 55.66 6.61 20.66
C ALA A 179 55.47 7.83 19.72
N ALA A 180 56.44 8.74 19.65
CA ALA A 180 56.39 9.89 18.76
C ALA A 180 56.36 9.47 17.28
N ALA A 181 57.23 8.53 16.88
CA ALA A 181 57.29 8.00 15.52
C ALA A 181 55.99 7.27 15.13
N SER A 182 55.39 6.50 16.05
CA SER A 182 54.13 5.80 15.82
C SER A 182 52.95 6.77 15.68
N THR A 183 52.94 7.84 16.48
CA THR A 183 51.95 8.92 16.39
C THR A 183 52.05 9.65 15.04
N ALA A 184 53.26 10.06 14.64
CA ALA A 184 53.48 10.76 13.37
C ALA A 184 53.07 9.91 12.15
N ARG A 185 53.36 8.60 12.18
CA ARG A 185 52.93 7.67 11.12
C ARG A 185 51.41 7.53 11.05
N PHE A 186 50.74 7.45 12.20
CA PHE A 186 49.28 7.38 12.23
C PHE A 186 48.63 8.69 11.76
N GLU A 187 49.17 9.84 12.13
CA GLU A 187 48.72 11.15 11.64
C GLU A 187 48.87 11.26 10.11
N ALA A 188 50.00 10.81 9.55
CA ALA A 188 50.21 10.76 8.10
C ALA A 188 49.20 9.85 7.38
N LEU A 189 48.88 8.68 7.96
CA LEU A 189 47.81 7.80 7.47
C LEU A 189 46.46 8.51 7.45
N VAL A 190 46.10 9.19 8.55
CA VAL A 190 44.85 9.96 8.64
C VAL A 190 44.80 11.03 7.55
N THR A 191 45.88 11.80 7.36
CA THR A 191 45.94 12.83 6.31
C THR A 191 45.75 12.25 4.91
N ASP A 192 46.40 11.14 4.57
CA ASP A 192 46.23 10.50 3.25
C ASP A 192 44.80 9.94 3.05
N LEU A 193 44.16 9.42 4.11
CA LEU A 193 42.77 8.99 4.04
C LEU A 193 41.79 10.16 3.91
N GLU A 194 42.10 11.33 4.48
CA GLU A 194 41.32 12.56 4.31
C GLU A 194 41.43 13.09 2.86
N THR A 195 42.64 13.13 2.29
CA THR A 195 42.87 13.61 0.91
C THR A 195 42.22 12.71 -0.13
N ARG A 196 42.23 11.38 0.09
CA ARG A 196 41.51 10.39 -0.75
C ARG A 196 39.99 10.42 -0.59
N GLY A 197 39.48 11.21 0.35
CA GLY A 197 38.05 11.30 0.64
C GLY A 197 37.46 10.04 1.30
N VAL A 198 38.29 9.25 2.00
CA VAL A 198 37.81 8.12 2.82
C VAL A 198 37.27 8.65 4.15
N LEU A 199 38.03 9.57 4.76
CA LEU A 199 37.69 10.22 6.03
C LEU A 199 37.26 11.68 5.82
N ARG A 200 36.57 12.22 6.83
CA ARG A 200 36.28 13.64 7.02
C ARG A 200 36.23 13.95 8.51
N ARG A 201 36.54 15.19 8.89
CA ARG A 201 36.27 15.69 10.25
C ARG A 201 34.84 16.19 10.33
N ASP A 202 34.15 15.89 11.43
CA ASP A 202 32.90 16.56 11.78
C ASP A 202 33.16 17.90 12.47
N HIS A 203 32.09 18.61 12.85
CA HIS A 203 32.17 19.89 13.54
C HIS A 203 32.94 19.80 14.88
N ASP A 204 32.91 18.63 15.52
CA ASP A 204 33.60 18.38 16.79
C ASP A 204 35.04 17.89 16.58
N GLY A 205 35.56 17.99 15.36
CA GLY A 205 36.91 17.55 14.98
C GLY A 205 37.08 16.03 14.91
N ARG A 206 36.02 15.23 15.06
CA ARG A 206 36.10 13.77 15.06
C ARG A 206 36.20 13.24 13.64
N LEU A 207 37.09 12.27 13.43
CA LEU A 207 37.22 11.60 12.13
C LEU A 207 36.06 10.63 11.91
N ARG A 208 35.39 10.75 10.76
CA ARG A 208 34.30 9.87 10.35
C ARG A 208 34.49 9.41 8.92
N LEU A 209 33.96 8.23 8.61
CA LEU A 209 33.90 7.72 7.24
C LEU A 209 32.93 8.56 6.40
N ARG A 210 33.30 8.82 5.14
CA ARG A 210 32.38 9.38 4.14
C ARG A 210 31.38 8.30 3.68
N LEU A 211 30.23 8.70 3.15
CA LEU A 211 29.17 7.77 2.73
C LEU A 211 29.65 6.71 1.73
N LEU A 212 30.40 7.12 0.70
CA LEU A 212 30.98 6.20 -0.28
C LEU A 212 31.99 5.24 0.35
N ALA A 213 32.78 5.71 1.33
CA ALA A 213 33.72 4.85 2.06
C ALA A 213 32.98 3.82 2.92
N MET A 214 31.90 4.20 3.59
CA MET A 214 31.04 3.27 4.35
C MET A 214 30.43 2.21 3.44
N LEU A 215 29.91 2.60 2.26
CA LEU A 215 29.35 1.64 1.31
C LEU A 215 30.41 0.68 0.77
N ARG A 216 31.61 1.16 0.41
CA ARG A 216 32.72 0.31 -0.03
C ARG A 216 33.16 -0.66 1.06
N LEU A 217 33.28 -0.19 2.30
CA LEU A 217 33.61 -1.03 3.46
C LEU A 217 32.52 -2.09 3.68
N TYR A 218 31.24 -1.71 3.63
CA TYR A 218 30.12 -2.65 3.73
C TYR A 218 30.18 -3.75 2.66
N LEU A 219 30.40 -3.39 1.39
CA LEU A 219 30.51 -4.35 0.29
C LEU A 219 31.72 -5.29 0.47
N ARG A 220 32.84 -4.81 1.01
CA ARG A 220 33.98 -5.67 1.37
C ARG A 220 33.64 -6.62 2.51
N LEU A 221 32.95 -6.14 3.55
CA LEU A 221 32.50 -6.96 4.68
C LEU A 221 31.51 -8.05 4.26
N LEU A 222 30.63 -7.79 3.29
CA LEU A 222 29.73 -8.81 2.74
C LEU A 222 30.47 -9.95 2.02
N ARG A 223 31.60 -9.63 1.39
CA ARG A 223 32.44 -10.60 0.66
C ARG A 223 33.50 -11.26 1.56
N ALA A 224 33.72 -10.71 2.75
CA ALA A 224 34.70 -11.21 3.70
C ALA A 224 34.34 -12.62 4.17
N SER A 225 35.33 -13.51 4.26
CA SER A 225 35.15 -14.80 4.90
C SER A 225 34.82 -14.58 6.38
N LYS A 226 33.71 -15.15 6.83
CA LYS A 226 33.32 -15.08 8.23
C LYS A 226 34.23 -16.00 9.03
N GLN A 227 34.97 -15.43 9.99
CA GLN A 227 35.72 -16.24 10.94
C GLN A 227 34.78 -17.10 11.77
N ARG A 228 35.21 -18.33 12.08
CA ARG A 228 34.51 -19.17 13.05
C ARG A 228 34.67 -18.53 14.43
N PRO A 229 33.57 -18.23 15.14
CA PRO A 229 33.66 -17.73 16.50
C PRO A 229 34.47 -18.69 17.37
N ASP A 230 35.32 -18.13 18.21
CA ASP A 230 36.02 -18.89 19.24
C ASP A 230 34.98 -19.51 20.19
N ALA A 231 35.04 -20.84 20.32
CA ALA A 231 34.14 -21.60 21.17
C ALA A 231 34.71 -21.80 22.59
N THR A 232 35.95 -21.38 22.83
CA THR A 232 36.58 -21.53 24.15
C THR A 232 35.86 -20.65 25.19
N PRO A 233 35.66 -21.15 26.43
CA PRO A 233 35.06 -20.37 27.49
C PRO A 233 35.84 -19.07 27.74
N VAL A 234 35.12 -17.98 27.99
CA VAL A 234 35.72 -16.66 28.23
C VAL A 234 35.72 -16.38 29.73
N GLU A 235 36.86 -16.04 30.29
CA GLU A 235 36.97 -15.68 31.70
C GLU A 235 36.07 -14.47 32.06
N LEU A 236 35.41 -14.51 33.22
CA LEU A 236 34.46 -13.46 33.65
C LEU A 236 35.10 -12.05 33.67
N GLY A 237 36.34 -11.93 34.16
CA GLY A 237 37.07 -10.66 34.17
C GLY A 237 37.25 -10.08 32.76
N ARG A 238 37.49 -10.95 31.77
CA ARG A 238 37.60 -10.60 30.34
C ARG A 238 36.25 -10.23 29.74
N GLN A 239 35.20 -10.99 30.06
CA GLN A 239 33.83 -10.66 29.65
C GLN A 239 33.43 -9.26 30.14
N LEU A 240 33.75 -8.90 31.39
CA LEU A 240 33.49 -7.56 31.95
C LEU A 240 34.26 -6.45 31.22
N ALA A 241 35.53 -6.69 30.89
CA ALA A 241 36.35 -5.72 30.17
C ALA A 241 35.82 -5.49 28.73
N LEU A 242 35.45 -6.57 28.04
CA LEU A 242 34.83 -6.51 26.71
C LEU A 242 33.43 -5.90 26.75
N PHE A 243 32.65 -6.14 27.81
CA PHE A 243 31.33 -5.53 28.01
C PHE A 243 31.45 -4.02 28.14
N ALA A 244 32.41 -3.51 28.92
CA ALA A 244 32.65 -2.08 29.05
C ALA A 244 33.02 -1.41 27.70
N LEU A 245 33.79 -2.10 26.84
CA LEU A 245 34.07 -1.64 25.47
C LEU A 245 32.81 -1.64 24.60
N PHE A 246 31.99 -2.70 24.70
CA PHE A 246 30.73 -2.84 23.97
C PHE A 246 29.71 -1.75 24.34
N GLU A 247 29.54 -1.45 25.63
CA GLU A 247 28.63 -0.38 26.09
C GLU A 247 29.03 0.98 25.52
N ARG A 248 30.32 1.34 25.59
CA ARG A 248 30.85 2.60 25.04
C ARG A 248 30.63 2.71 23.53
N GLY A 249 30.76 1.60 22.80
CA GLY A 249 30.46 1.56 21.37
C GLY A 249 29.00 1.91 21.05
N ARG A 250 28.06 1.57 21.93
CA ARG A 250 26.63 1.83 21.75
C ARG A 250 26.20 3.27 22.05
N GLU A 251 26.97 3.99 22.87
CA GLU A 251 26.73 5.42 23.14
C GLU A 251 27.08 6.31 21.93
N ARG A 252 27.70 5.74 20.90
CA ARG A 252 28.03 6.48 19.67
C ARG A 252 26.79 6.60 18.79
N ALA A 253 26.59 7.79 18.23
CA ALA A 253 25.50 8.07 17.29
C ALA A 253 26.00 8.73 16.00
N PRO A 254 25.30 8.51 14.88
CA PRO A 254 25.52 9.28 13.66
C PRO A 254 25.32 10.77 13.92
N THR A 255 25.95 11.64 13.13
CA THR A 255 25.70 13.08 13.20
C THR A 255 24.24 13.40 12.86
N PRO A 256 23.65 14.50 13.37
CA PRO A 256 22.28 14.88 13.04
C PRO A 256 22.04 14.92 11.52
N ALA A 257 22.95 15.53 10.76
CA ALA A 257 22.86 15.56 9.29
C ALA A 257 22.79 14.17 8.64
N MET A 258 23.53 13.18 9.17
CA MET A 258 23.47 11.81 8.68
C MET A 258 22.17 11.12 9.09
N GLN A 259 21.65 11.40 10.29
CA GLN A 259 20.35 10.86 10.73
C GLN A 259 19.22 11.35 9.83
N PHE A 260 19.15 12.66 9.56
CA PHE A 260 18.17 13.22 8.62
C PHE A 260 18.39 12.74 7.18
N GLY A 261 19.64 12.60 6.74
CA GLY A 261 19.97 12.04 5.43
C GLY A 261 19.53 10.59 5.27
N LEU A 262 19.74 9.76 6.30
CA LEU A 262 19.25 8.39 6.35
C LEU A 262 17.73 8.37 6.32
N LEU A 263 17.05 9.14 7.17
CA LEU A 263 15.59 9.25 7.15
C LEU A 263 15.08 9.61 5.76
N ALA A 264 15.58 10.68 5.14
CA ALA A 264 15.18 11.11 3.81
C ALA A 264 15.40 10.02 2.75
N ALA A 265 16.55 9.34 2.77
CA ALA A 265 16.84 8.24 1.85
C ALA A 265 15.87 7.06 2.06
N THR A 266 15.59 6.70 3.32
CA THR A 266 14.66 5.62 3.64
C THR A 266 13.21 5.97 3.27
N THR A 267 12.79 7.23 3.45
CA THR A 267 11.49 7.72 3.04
C THR A 267 11.34 7.76 1.53
N ALA A 268 12.37 8.21 0.80
CA ALA A 268 12.37 8.17 -0.66
C ALA A 268 12.26 6.73 -1.19
N LEU A 269 13.00 5.80 -0.59
CA LEU A 269 12.91 4.38 -0.95
C LEU A 269 11.52 3.79 -0.64
N PHE A 270 10.93 4.13 0.50
CA PHE A 270 9.55 3.77 0.83
C PHE A 270 8.57 4.31 -0.21
N ALA A 271 8.68 5.58 -0.58
CA ALA A 271 7.80 6.22 -1.55
C ALA A 271 7.94 5.61 -2.96
N LEU A 272 9.15 5.26 -3.39
CA LEU A 272 9.39 4.61 -4.68
C LEU A 272 8.82 3.20 -4.73
N LEU A 273 9.15 2.35 -3.74
CA LEU A 273 8.67 0.97 -3.69
C LEU A 273 7.16 0.90 -3.44
N GLY A 274 6.66 1.70 -2.50
CA GLY A 274 5.24 1.82 -2.22
C GLY A 274 4.48 2.41 -3.41
N GLY A 275 5.07 3.38 -4.11
CA GLY A 275 4.47 3.99 -5.30
C GLY A 275 4.25 2.98 -6.43
N ALA A 276 5.17 2.03 -6.59
CA ALA A 276 5.03 0.92 -7.53
C ALA A 276 3.96 -0.11 -7.14
N LEU A 277 3.64 -0.24 -5.84
CA LEU A 277 2.68 -1.22 -5.32
C LEU A 277 1.27 -0.66 -5.13
N TRP A 278 1.16 0.59 -4.66
CA TRP A 278 -0.08 1.22 -4.20
C TRP A 278 -0.42 2.52 -4.92
N GLY A 279 0.43 2.95 -5.86
CA GLY A 279 0.37 4.27 -6.48
C GLY A 279 1.09 5.36 -5.67
N ALA A 280 1.67 6.33 -6.36
CA ALA A 280 2.51 7.36 -5.75
C ALA A 280 1.79 8.19 -4.69
N ALA A 281 0.53 8.58 -4.93
CA ALA A 281 -0.26 9.38 -4.00
C ALA A 281 -0.50 8.64 -2.68
N THR A 282 -0.93 7.37 -2.75
CA THR A 282 -1.16 6.51 -1.58
C THR A 282 0.12 6.27 -0.80
N ALA A 283 1.23 5.97 -1.49
CA ALA A 283 2.52 5.74 -0.86
C ALA A 283 3.04 6.96 -0.11
N MET A 284 2.92 8.15 -0.71
CA MET A 284 3.30 9.41 -0.06
C MET A 284 2.43 9.71 1.15
N LEU A 285 1.14 9.40 1.09
CA LEU A 285 0.22 9.61 2.19
C LEU A 285 0.51 8.67 3.37
N ILE A 286 0.73 7.38 3.10
CA ILE A 286 1.17 6.41 4.11
C ILE A 286 2.49 6.86 4.73
N ALA A 287 3.47 7.28 3.91
CA ALA A 287 4.75 7.78 4.41
C ALA A 287 4.57 9.00 5.33
N ALA A 288 3.71 9.95 4.97
CA ALA A 288 3.41 11.11 5.80
C ALA A 288 2.78 10.73 7.15
N VAL A 289 1.83 9.79 7.16
CA VAL A 289 1.21 9.28 8.39
C VAL A 289 2.24 8.60 9.28
N LEU A 290 3.09 7.73 8.72
CA LEU A 290 4.13 7.04 9.46
C LEU A 290 5.19 8.01 10.01
N VAL A 291 5.60 9.02 9.23
CA VAL A 291 6.52 10.06 9.70
C VAL A 291 5.91 10.87 10.83
N LEU A 292 4.61 11.21 10.75
CA LEU A 292 3.92 11.91 11.84
C LEU A 292 3.87 11.05 13.12
N HIS A 293 3.54 9.77 12.97
CA HIS A 293 3.50 8.81 14.06
C HIS A 293 4.88 8.69 14.74
N GLU A 294 5.92 8.42 13.98
CA GLU A 294 7.27 8.29 14.51
C GLU A 294 7.83 9.62 15.06
N ALA A 295 7.46 10.76 14.47
CA ALA A 295 7.81 12.07 15.02
C ALA A 295 7.23 12.25 16.43
N GLY A 296 6.05 11.69 16.70
CA GLY A 296 5.46 11.62 18.02
C GLY A 296 6.34 10.89 19.03
N HIS A 297 6.84 9.69 18.69
CA HIS A 297 7.82 8.98 19.50
C HIS A 297 9.12 9.78 19.67
N TYR A 298 9.65 10.34 18.58
CA TYR A 298 10.89 11.11 18.58
C TYR A 298 10.81 12.31 19.54
N LEU A 299 9.73 13.10 19.45
CA LEU A 299 9.51 14.27 20.30
C LEU A 299 9.34 13.87 21.76
N ALA A 300 8.58 12.81 22.05
CA ALA A 300 8.40 12.31 23.41
C ALA A 300 9.72 11.82 24.03
N MET A 301 10.50 11.03 23.29
CA MET A 301 11.82 10.57 23.73
C MET A 301 12.75 11.74 24.02
N ARG A 302 12.80 12.74 23.12
CA ARG A 302 13.59 13.97 23.32
C ARG A 302 13.16 14.76 24.56
N ALA A 303 11.85 14.96 24.75
CA ALA A 303 11.30 15.68 25.90
C ALA A 303 11.57 14.96 27.23
N LEU A 304 11.61 13.62 27.22
CA LEU A 304 11.86 12.79 28.40
C LEU A 304 13.34 12.49 28.65
N GLY A 305 14.25 13.13 27.91
CA GLY A 305 15.70 13.07 28.15
C GLY A 305 16.40 11.83 27.58
N TYR A 306 15.81 11.16 26.58
CA TYR A 306 16.49 10.09 25.86
C TYR A 306 17.66 10.67 25.05
N ARG A 307 18.76 9.92 24.96
CA ARG A 307 19.94 10.27 24.17
C ARG A 307 19.93 9.54 22.84
N HIS A 308 20.60 10.11 21.84
CA HIS A 308 20.81 9.47 20.53
C HIS A 308 19.51 9.06 19.82
N VAL A 309 18.45 9.85 20.01
CA VAL A 309 17.13 9.62 19.41
C VAL A 309 17.22 9.85 17.91
N GLN A 310 16.71 8.90 17.13
CA GLN A 310 16.64 9.00 15.67
C GLN A 310 15.48 8.18 15.12
N MET A 311 15.03 8.54 13.93
CA MET A 311 13.90 7.96 13.24
C MET A 311 14.33 7.52 11.84
N VAL A 312 13.88 6.34 11.40
CA VAL A 312 14.05 5.83 10.03
C VAL A 312 12.74 5.21 9.56
N LEU A 313 12.45 5.28 8.26
CA LEU A 313 11.24 4.70 7.68
C LEU A 313 11.60 3.42 6.93
N LEU A 314 11.29 2.26 7.49
CA LEU A 314 11.56 0.97 6.85
C LEU A 314 10.66 0.78 5.63
N PRO A 315 11.23 0.55 4.43
CA PRO A 315 10.45 0.34 3.22
C PRO A 315 9.45 -0.80 3.41
N LEU A 316 8.17 -0.53 3.10
CA LEU A 316 7.06 -1.48 3.13
C LEU A 316 6.72 -2.10 4.51
N LEU A 317 7.50 -1.85 5.56
CA LEU A 317 7.25 -2.38 6.91
C LEU A 317 6.67 -1.33 7.86
N GLY A 318 7.20 -0.11 7.90
CA GLY A 318 6.78 0.90 8.87
C GLY A 318 7.91 1.80 9.36
N GLY A 319 7.62 2.67 10.31
CA GLY A 319 8.62 3.51 10.97
C GLY A 319 9.35 2.79 12.10
N VAL A 320 10.58 3.23 12.40
CA VAL A 320 11.30 2.83 13.62
C VAL A 320 12.00 4.04 14.21
N THR A 321 11.59 4.41 15.42
CA THR A 321 12.30 5.36 16.27
C THR A 321 13.13 4.63 17.32
N THR A 322 14.41 4.96 17.42
CA THR A 322 15.32 4.40 18.42
C THR A 322 15.94 5.48 19.28
N GLY A 323 16.13 5.21 20.57
CA GLY A 323 16.80 6.10 21.51
C GLY A 323 17.36 5.32 22.71
N VAL A 324 18.34 5.90 23.40
CA VAL A 324 18.91 5.35 24.63
C VAL A 324 18.23 6.01 25.81
N GLU A 325 17.50 5.21 26.59
CA GLU A 325 16.83 5.66 27.81
C GLU A 325 17.87 5.94 28.91
N THR A 326 17.86 7.16 29.45
CA THR A 326 18.77 7.61 30.51
C THR A 326 18.23 7.29 31.90
N ASP A 327 16.91 7.33 32.07
CA ASP A 327 16.22 7.06 33.31
C ASP A 327 15.01 6.12 33.07
N PRO A 328 15.15 4.82 33.35
CA PRO A 328 14.12 3.85 33.03
C PRO A 328 12.89 3.99 33.93
N ARG A 329 11.84 4.62 33.40
CA ARG A 329 10.54 4.80 34.07
C ARG A 329 9.41 4.27 33.21
N GLY A 330 8.56 3.42 33.79
CA GLY A 330 7.38 2.87 33.13
C GLY A 330 6.38 3.94 32.70
N SER A 331 6.24 5.04 33.46
CA SER A 331 5.43 6.19 33.03
C SER A 331 5.98 6.89 31.79
N HIS A 332 7.31 7.01 31.66
CA HIS A 332 7.93 7.60 30.48
C HIS A 332 7.74 6.69 29.27
N ARG A 333 7.97 5.38 29.42
CA ARG A 333 7.72 4.40 28.35
C ARG A 333 6.27 4.38 27.90
N ALA A 334 5.32 4.38 28.85
CA ALA A 334 3.89 4.46 28.56
C ALA A 334 3.56 5.72 27.73
N LEU A 335 4.09 6.88 28.15
CA LEU A 335 3.87 8.14 27.44
C LEU A 335 4.49 8.12 26.05
N VAL A 336 5.72 7.61 25.87
CA VAL A 336 6.35 7.47 24.55
C VAL A 336 5.51 6.58 23.64
N SER A 337 5.01 5.44 24.13
CA SER A 337 4.13 4.55 23.36
C SER A 337 2.80 5.20 22.97
N LEU A 338 2.27 6.12 23.78
CA LEU A 338 1.06 6.88 23.43
C LEU A 338 1.33 8.01 22.43
N MET A 339 2.49 8.67 22.54
CA MET A 339 2.80 9.84 21.72
C MET A 339 3.05 9.51 20.25
N GLY A 340 3.27 8.25 19.88
CA GLY A 340 3.23 7.82 18.48
C GLY A 340 1.82 7.90 17.86
N PRO A 341 0.85 7.10 18.36
CA PRO A 341 -0.48 7.03 17.79
C PRO A 341 -1.38 8.25 18.06
N LEU A 342 -1.29 8.88 19.24
CA LEU A 342 -2.24 9.92 19.64
C LEU A 342 -2.28 11.15 18.70
N PRO A 343 -1.15 11.74 18.27
CA PRO A 343 -1.18 12.87 17.34
C PRO A 343 -1.90 12.55 16.04
N GLY A 344 -1.69 11.36 15.49
CA GLY A 344 -2.36 10.90 14.27
C GLY A 344 -3.85 10.65 14.48
N ILE A 345 -4.25 10.09 15.63
CA ILE A 345 -5.67 9.91 15.99
C ILE A 345 -6.36 11.27 16.10
N VAL A 346 -5.78 12.21 16.85
CA VAL A 346 -6.35 13.56 17.03
C VAL A 346 -6.48 14.27 15.69
N LEU A 347 -5.42 14.28 14.86
CA LEU A 347 -5.46 14.91 13.55
C LEU A 347 -6.48 14.25 12.62
N GLY A 348 -6.55 12.92 12.61
CA GLY A 348 -7.51 12.18 11.79
C GLY A 348 -8.96 12.54 12.13
N TRP A 349 -9.30 12.65 13.42
CA TRP A 349 -10.64 13.07 13.84
C TRP A 349 -10.93 14.54 13.54
N LEU A 350 -9.97 15.44 13.76
CA LEU A 350 -10.13 16.85 13.43
C LEU A 350 -10.38 17.05 11.94
N LEU A 351 -9.62 16.37 11.07
CA LEU A 351 -9.83 16.40 9.64
C LEU A 351 -11.21 15.86 9.27
N LEU A 352 -11.58 14.72 9.85
CA LEU A 352 -12.85 14.07 9.56
C LEU A 352 -14.06 14.95 9.95
N VAL A 353 -14.01 15.63 11.11
CA VAL A 353 -15.02 16.62 11.51
C VAL A 353 -15.03 17.84 10.57
N ALA A 354 -13.85 18.37 10.21
CA ALA A 354 -13.76 19.49 9.29
C ALA A 354 -14.37 19.17 7.91
N ILE A 355 -14.13 17.95 7.39
CA ILE A 355 -14.68 17.47 6.12
C ILE A 355 -16.21 17.45 6.16
N THR A 356 -16.81 16.99 7.26
CA THR A 356 -18.28 16.95 7.39
C THR A 356 -18.95 18.33 7.37
N HIS A 357 -18.22 19.39 7.73
CA HIS A 357 -18.75 20.75 7.74
C HIS A 357 -18.50 21.53 6.44
N ALA A 358 -17.42 21.24 5.72
CA ALA A 358 -16.99 22.04 4.57
C ALA A 358 -17.24 21.37 3.20
N GLY A 359 -17.42 20.04 3.16
CA GLY A 359 -17.33 19.26 1.93
C GLY A 359 -15.87 19.22 1.44
N ALA A 360 -15.28 18.04 1.28
CA ALA A 360 -13.87 17.93 0.92
C ALA A 360 -13.62 16.91 -0.20
N PRO A 361 -12.49 17.05 -0.92
CA PRO A 361 -12.07 16.06 -1.92
C PRO A 361 -11.91 14.67 -1.29
N GLY A 362 -12.23 13.61 -2.04
CA GLY A 362 -12.10 12.22 -1.58
C GLY A 362 -10.71 11.87 -1.04
N THR A 363 -9.66 12.53 -1.54
CA THR A 363 -8.27 12.38 -1.07
C THR A 363 -8.08 12.80 0.40
N LEU A 364 -8.75 13.85 0.86
CA LEU A 364 -8.64 14.31 2.26
C LEU A 364 -9.39 13.37 3.22
N THR A 365 -10.53 12.83 2.77
CA THR A 365 -11.26 11.78 3.50
C THR A 365 -10.42 10.52 3.61
N PHE A 366 -9.76 10.11 2.53
CA PHE A 366 -8.84 8.98 2.54
C PHE A 366 -7.64 9.20 3.47
N ALA A 367 -7.06 10.41 3.48
CA ALA A 367 -5.99 10.80 4.41
C ALA A 367 -6.42 10.70 5.88
N ALA A 368 -7.60 11.23 6.22
CA ALA A 368 -8.16 11.15 7.56
C ALA A 368 -8.40 9.68 7.97
N ALA A 369 -8.92 8.85 7.06
CA ALA A 369 -9.10 7.42 7.29
C ALA A 369 -7.77 6.70 7.54
N LEU A 370 -6.73 6.96 6.73
CA LEU A 370 -5.40 6.36 6.94
C LEU A 370 -4.76 6.78 8.27
N LEU A 371 -4.88 8.07 8.64
CA LEU A 371 -4.44 8.56 9.95
C LEU A 371 -5.10 7.77 11.08
N LEU A 372 -6.41 7.58 11.04
CA LEU A 372 -7.13 6.85 12.09
C LEU A 372 -6.76 5.36 12.08
N VAL A 373 -6.82 4.70 10.92
CA VAL A 373 -6.58 3.25 10.81
C VAL A 373 -5.17 2.89 11.28
N LEU A 374 -4.12 3.53 10.75
CA LEU A 374 -2.74 3.18 11.10
C LEU A 374 -2.44 3.44 12.58
N ASN A 375 -2.93 4.55 13.14
CA ASN A 375 -2.65 4.89 14.53
C ASN A 375 -3.49 4.09 15.53
N TYR A 376 -4.74 3.75 15.22
CA TYR A 376 -5.53 2.85 16.07
C TYR A 376 -5.00 1.42 16.05
N LEU A 377 -4.54 0.95 14.89
CA LEU A 377 -3.85 -0.34 14.78
C LEU A 377 -2.64 -0.36 15.71
N ASN A 378 -1.78 0.67 15.67
CA ASN A 378 -0.64 0.75 16.59
C ASN A 378 -1.06 0.88 18.06
N LEU A 379 -2.23 1.46 18.36
CA LEU A 379 -2.75 1.55 19.72
C LEU A 379 -3.30 0.20 20.26
N LEU A 380 -3.51 -0.82 19.42
CA LEU A 380 -3.99 -2.13 19.87
C LEU A 380 -3.00 -2.76 20.86
N PRO A 381 -3.49 -3.45 21.91
CA PRO A 381 -2.64 -4.07 22.92
C PRO A 381 -2.03 -5.37 22.39
N ILE A 382 -1.32 -5.36 21.26
CA ILE A 382 -0.76 -6.54 20.60
C ILE A 382 0.70 -6.27 20.25
N PRO A 383 1.69 -6.92 20.91
CA PRO A 383 3.09 -6.79 20.51
C PRO A 383 3.30 -7.28 19.05
N PRO A 384 4.08 -6.60 18.19
CA PRO A 384 5.01 -5.47 18.43
C PRO A 384 4.40 -4.06 18.45
N LEU A 385 3.08 -3.90 18.37
CA LEU A 385 2.43 -2.58 18.28
C LEU A 385 2.58 -1.78 19.59
N ASP A 386 2.46 -0.45 19.50
CA ASP A 386 2.69 0.46 20.63
C ASP A 386 1.76 0.23 21.81
N GLY A 387 0.50 -0.16 21.57
CA GLY A 387 -0.43 -0.51 22.63
C GLY A 387 0.05 -1.70 23.46
N GLY A 388 0.75 -2.65 22.83
CA GLY A 388 1.40 -3.76 23.54
C GLY A 388 2.52 -3.27 24.46
N HIS A 389 3.36 -2.34 23.98
CA HIS A 389 4.41 -1.69 24.77
C HIS A 389 3.84 -0.82 25.91
N PHE A 390 2.73 -0.12 25.64
CA PHE A 390 1.99 0.62 26.64
C PHE A 390 1.53 -0.28 27.79
N VAL A 391 0.83 -1.39 27.49
CA VAL A 391 0.36 -2.32 28.52
C VAL A 391 1.53 -2.88 29.34
N GLN A 392 2.62 -3.30 28.69
CA GLN A 392 3.82 -3.80 29.38
C GLN A 392 4.43 -2.76 30.33
N SER A 393 4.47 -1.49 29.92
CA SER A 393 5.05 -0.41 30.73
C SER A 393 4.27 -0.07 32.01
N LEU A 394 2.99 -0.47 32.09
CA LEU A 394 2.14 -0.27 33.26
C LEU A 394 2.27 -1.38 34.31
N LEU A 395 2.90 -2.51 33.95
CA LEU A 395 2.98 -3.67 34.83
C LEU A 395 3.79 -3.39 36.10
N PRO A 396 3.44 -4.03 37.24
CA PRO A 396 4.18 -3.88 38.48
C PRO A 396 5.60 -4.47 38.41
N ARG A 397 6.51 -3.92 39.23
CA ARG A 397 7.84 -4.51 39.46
C ARG A 397 7.74 -5.90 40.07
N GLY A 398 8.61 -6.83 39.65
CA GLY A 398 8.73 -8.16 40.23
C GLY A 398 7.74 -9.20 39.68
N TRP A 399 6.93 -8.80 38.70
CA TRP A 399 5.91 -9.62 38.07
C TRP A 399 6.30 -9.98 36.63
N GLU A 400 7.59 -10.26 36.38
CA GLU A 400 8.11 -10.51 35.02
C GLU A 400 7.48 -11.76 34.38
N ARG A 401 6.98 -12.71 35.19
CA ARG A 401 6.15 -13.82 34.70
C ARG A 401 4.79 -13.36 34.20
N LEU A 402 4.14 -12.42 34.90
CA LEU A 402 2.89 -11.82 34.43
C LEU A 402 3.15 -11.05 33.15
N GLU A 403 4.25 -10.30 33.05
CA GLU A 403 4.64 -9.63 31.81
C GLU A 403 4.79 -10.63 30.65
N ALA A 404 5.54 -11.71 30.85
CA ALA A 404 5.67 -12.76 29.84
C ALA A 404 4.33 -13.42 29.49
N ALA A 405 3.46 -13.66 30.48
CA ALA A 405 2.12 -14.22 30.27
C ALA A 405 1.19 -13.26 29.52
N VAL A 406 1.20 -11.97 29.87
CA VAL A 406 0.44 -10.92 29.17
C VAL A 406 0.93 -10.82 27.73
N VAL A 407 2.25 -10.77 27.49
CA VAL A 407 2.81 -10.78 26.13
C VAL A 407 2.35 -12.01 25.35
N ALA A 408 2.33 -13.19 25.97
CA ALA A 408 1.84 -14.42 25.34
C ALA A 408 0.35 -14.32 24.97
N CYS A 409 -0.51 -13.89 25.91
CA CYS A 409 -1.94 -13.76 25.67
C CYS A 409 -2.23 -12.74 24.56
N LEU A 410 -1.55 -11.59 24.59
CA LEU A 410 -1.71 -10.54 23.57
C LEU A 410 -1.21 -11.01 22.20
N ALA A 411 -0.11 -11.77 22.13
CA ALA A 411 0.36 -12.38 20.89
C ALA A 411 -0.63 -13.42 20.33
N LEU A 412 -1.22 -14.27 21.18
CA LEU A 412 -2.25 -15.22 20.75
C LEU A 412 -3.50 -14.52 20.22
N ALA A 413 -3.94 -13.46 20.90
CA ALA A 413 -5.05 -12.62 20.43
C ALA A 413 -4.73 -11.97 19.08
N GLY A 414 -3.49 -11.47 18.90
CA GLY A 414 -3.01 -10.93 17.64
C GLY A 414 -3.00 -11.95 16.50
N ILE A 415 -2.62 -13.20 16.78
CA ILE A 415 -2.67 -14.29 15.78
C ILE A 415 -4.12 -14.59 15.40
N ALA A 416 -5.01 -14.73 16.38
CA ALA A 416 -6.43 -14.99 16.11
C ALA A 416 -7.04 -13.88 15.25
N LEU A 417 -6.73 -12.62 15.56
CA LEU A 417 -7.16 -11.46 14.77
C LEU A 417 -6.57 -11.47 13.36
N ALA A 418 -5.27 -11.75 13.23
CA ALA A 418 -4.59 -11.80 11.94
C ALA A 418 -5.15 -12.90 11.02
N VAL A 419 -5.46 -14.08 11.58
CA VAL A 419 -6.08 -15.19 10.86
C VAL A 419 -7.51 -14.82 10.46
N ALA A 420 -8.31 -14.28 11.39
CA ALA A 420 -9.69 -13.89 11.12
C ALA A 420 -9.80 -12.83 10.01
N LEU A 421 -8.85 -11.88 9.97
CA LEU A 421 -8.80 -10.80 8.99
C LEU A 421 -7.98 -11.12 7.74
N HIS A 422 -7.44 -12.34 7.59
CA HIS A 422 -6.53 -12.73 6.50
C HIS A 422 -5.32 -11.79 6.34
N TRP A 423 -4.84 -11.21 7.45
CA TRP A 423 -3.76 -10.24 7.45
C TRP A 423 -2.40 -10.90 7.70
N TRP A 424 -1.83 -11.46 6.64
CA TRP A 424 -0.59 -12.25 6.68
C TRP A 424 0.62 -11.49 7.24
N LEU A 425 0.71 -10.18 7.02
CA LEU A 425 1.78 -9.34 7.58
C LEU A 425 1.71 -9.27 9.11
N LEU A 426 0.52 -9.05 9.68
CA LEU A 426 0.33 -9.05 11.13
C LEU A 426 0.64 -10.43 11.71
N LEU A 427 0.21 -11.50 11.03
CA LEU A 427 0.52 -12.87 11.42
C LEU A 427 2.03 -13.12 11.48
N ALA A 428 2.78 -12.67 10.47
CA ALA A 428 4.23 -12.79 10.42
C ALA A 428 4.92 -12.00 11.56
N LEU A 429 4.48 -10.75 11.81
CA LEU A 429 5.02 -9.90 12.87
C LEU A 429 4.78 -10.48 14.27
N VAL A 430 3.56 -10.96 14.55
CA VAL A 430 3.22 -11.56 15.83
C VAL A 430 3.84 -12.96 15.99
N GLY A 431 3.95 -13.72 14.89
CA GLY A 431 4.65 -15.00 14.86
C GLY A 431 6.13 -14.87 15.27
N LEU A 432 6.81 -13.80 14.84
CA LEU A 432 8.18 -13.50 15.28
C LEU A 432 8.28 -13.28 16.80
N GLN A 433 7.25 -12.68 17.42
CA GLN A 433 7.21 -12.46 18.87
C GLN A 433 7.05 -13.75 19.68
N LEU A 434 6.36 -14.76 19.13
CA LEU A 434 6.28 -16.08 19.79
C LEU A 434 7.67 -16.72 19.96
N PHE A 435 8.58 -16.52 19.01
CA PHE A 435 9.97 -16.99 19.16
C PHE A 435 10.71 -16.22 20.28
N ALA A 436 10.41 -14.93 20.46
CA ALA A 436 10.99 -14.11 21.53
C ALA A 436 10.44 -14.46 22.92
N LEU A 437 9.21 -15.00 23.00
CA LEU A 437 8.53 -15.34 24.25
C LEU A 437 9.36 -16.30 25.11
N ARG A 438 10.01 -17.31 24.49
CA ARG A 438 10.92 -18.24 25.20
C ARG A 438 12.02 -17.48 25.95
N ASN A 439 12.61 -16.47 25.31
CA ASN A 439 13.68 -15.68 25.92
C ASN A 439 13.14 -14.80 27.05
N HIS A 440 11.94 -14.20 26.88
CA HIS A 440 11.28 -13.43 27.94
C HIS A 440 11.00 -14.27 29.19
N TRP A 441 10.53 -15.50 29.03
CA TRP A 441 10.34 -16.43 30.15
C TRP A 441 11.64 -16.84 30.84
N ARG A 442 12.75 -17.02 30.10
CA ARG A 442 14.07 -17.29 30.69
C ARG A 442 14.56 -16.09 31.50
N ASP A 443 14.44 -14.89 30.95
CA ASP A 443 14.81 -13.64 31.62
C ASP A 443 14.00 -13.43 32.91
N ALA A 444 12.69 -13.65 32.85
CA ALA A 444 11.80 -13.57 34.02
C ALA A 444 12.12 -14.62 35.11
N ARG A 445 12.73 -15.77 34.75
CA ARG A 445 13.23 -16.75 35.72
C ARG A 445 14.53 -16.29 36.35
N LEU A 446 15.49 -15.85 35.52
CA LEU A 446 16.80 -15.39 35.97
C LEU A 446 16.68 -14.18 36.90
N LEU A 447 15.87 -13.18 36.54
CA LEU A 447 15.64 -11.99 37.37
C LEU A 447 15.03 -12.31 38.74
N ARG A 448 14.12 -13.29 38.81
CA ARG A 448 13.52 -13.70 40.09
C ARG A 448 14.49 -14.49 40.95
N GLY A 449 15.36 -15.31 40.35
CA GLY A 449 16.48 -15.93 41.06
C GLY A 449 17.39 -14.88 41.68
N LEU A 450 17.87 -13.93 40.87
CA LEU A 450 18.76 -12.86 41.35
C LEU A 450 18.14 -12.01 42.47
N ARG A 451 16.84 -11.72 42.43
CA ARG A 451 16.18 -10.96 43.50
C ARG A 451 15.95 -11.76 44.78
N ALA A 452 15.94 -13.09 44.70
CA ALA A 452 15.80 -13.95 45.86
C ALA A 452 17.13 -14.13 46.61
N ASP A 453 18.27 -13.87 45.95
CA ASP A 453 19.59 -13.98 46.55
C ASP A 453 19.80 -12.91 47.65
N ALA A 454 20.27 -13.36 48.81
CA ALA A 454 20.61 -12.47 49.93
C ALA A 454 21.76 -11.53 49.52
N GLY A 455 21.57 -10.22 49.68
CA GLY A 455 22.54 -9.21 49.28
C GLY A 455 22.49 -8.82 47.80
N PHE A 456 21.37 -9.06 47.10
CA PHE A 456 21.10 -8.46 45.79
C PHE A 456 20.87 -6.95 45.92
N ASP A 457 21.70 -6.16 45.24
CA ASP A 457 21.51 -4.72 45.07
C ASP A 457 21.49 -4.35 43.58
N ALA A 458 20.33 -3.89 43.11
CA ALA A 458 20.13 -3.43 41.73
C ALA A 458 20.90 -2.14 41.40
N ARG A 459 21.52 -1.49 42.40
CA ARG A 459 22.35 -0.28 42.23
C ARG A 459 23.84 -0.56 42.33
N ALA A 460 24.26 -1.81 42.47
CA ALA A 460 25.65 -2.19 42.68
C ALA A 460 26.59 -2.00 41.47
N GLY A 461 26.17 -1.24 40.44
CA GLY A 461 26.97 -0.89 39.27
C GLY A 461 27.70 -2.10 38.67
N ARG A 462 29.04 -2.06 38.70
CA ARG A 462 29.90 -3.12 38.15
C ARG A 462 29.67 -4.50 38.80
N ALA A 463 29.36 -4.55 40.09
CA ALA A 463 29.09 -5.82 40.78
C ALA A 463 27.75 -6.43 40.32
N LEU A 464 26.78 -5.60 39.90
CA LEU A 464 25.57 -6.09 39.25
C LEU A 464 25.89 -6.66 37.87
N ASP A 465 26.70 -5.97 37.06
CA ASP A 465 27.09 -6.43 35.73
C ASP A 465 27.84 -7.77 35.80
N GLU A 466 28.72 -7.95 36.81
CA GLU A 466 29.42 -9.20 37.09
C GLU A 466 28.45 -10.34 37.39
N ARG A 467 27.49 -10.13 38.32
CA ARG A 467 26.47 -11.13 38.66
C ARG A 467 25.57 -11.47 37.46
N LEU A 468 25.18 -10.46 36.67
CA LEU A 468 24.35 -10.66 35.48
C LEU A 468 25.10 -11.48 34.42
N LEU A 469 26.37 -11.15 34.16
CA LEU A 469 27.20 -11.90 33.21
C LEU A 469 27.38 -13.35 33.67
N ALA A 470 27.74 -13.58 34.93
CA ALA A 470 27.90 -14.93 35.46
C ALA A 470 26.60 -15.76 35.35
N ALA A 471 25.45 -15.15 35.69
CA ALA A 471 24.15 -15.82 35.59
C ALA A 471 23.74 -16.11 34.14
N ILE A 472 24.00 -15.20 33.20
CA ILE A 472 23.71 -15.38 31.77
C ILE A 472 24.64 -16.44 31.15
N ASP A 473 25.90 -16.46 31.54
CA ASP A 473 26.88 -17.45 31.08
C ASP A 473 26.46 -18.86 31.52
N ALA A 474 26.02 -19.01 32.77
CA ALA A 474 25.47 -20.27 33.27
C ALA A 474 24.17 -20.69 32.56
N ASP A 475 23.25 -19.75 32.27
CA ASP A 475 21.99 -20.06 31.58
C ASP A 475 22.19 -20.38 30.08
N THR A 476 23.16 -19.73 29.43
CA THR A 476 23.37 -19.78 27.98
C THR A 476 24.85 -19.82 27.58
N PRO A 477 25.58 -20.91 27.92
CA PRO A 477 27.03 -21.00 27.74
C PRO A 477 27.49 -21.05 26.27
N HIS A 478 26.59 -21.33 25.33
CA HIS A 478 26.87 -21.35 23.90
C HIS A 478 26.39 -20.10 23.16
N ALA A 479 25.71 -19.17 23.83
CA ALA A 479 25.30 -17.92 23.19
C ALA A 479 26.52 -17.08 22.81
N LYS A 480 26.46 -16.35 21.69
CA LYS A 480 27.56 -15.46 21.28
C LYS A 480 27.73 -14.34 22.32
N LEU A 481 28.96 -13.89 22.55
CA LEU A 481 29.26 -12.88 23.57
C LEU A 481 28.45 -11.58 23.37
N ALA A 482 28.33 -11.11 22.12
CA ALA A 482 27.48 -9.96 21.79
C ALA A 482 26.01 -10.13 22.21
N GLN A 483 25.44 -11.33 22.08
CA GLN A 483 24.06 -11.63 22.49
C GLN A 483 23.94 -11.59 24.02
N ARG A 484 24.94 -12.10 24.73
CA ARG A 484 25.01 -12.03 26.20
C ARG A 484 25.05 -10.57 26.66
N PHE A 485 25.88 -9.74 26.05
CA PHE A 485 26.00 -8.32 26.39
C PHE A 485 24.70 -7.54 26.14
N VAL A 486 24.02 -7.79 25.02
CA VAL A 486 22.68 -7.22 24.78
C VAL A 486 21.68 -7.67 25.84
N ARG A 487 21.77 -8.93 26.28
CA ARG A 487 20.92 -9.47 27.35
C ARG A 487 21.23 -8.82 28.71
N VAL A 488 22.51 -8.64 29.07
CA VAL A 488 22.94 -7.91 30.30
C VAL A 488 22.31 -6.52 30.33
N LEU A 489 22.45 -5.74 29.25
CA LEU A 489 21.87 -4.40 29.13
C LEU A 489 20.36 -4.42 29.38
N ARG A 490 19.65 -5.32 28.70
CA ARG A 490 18.20 -5.46 28.86
C ARG A 490 17.81 -5.78 30.30
N LEU A 491 18.48 -6.74 30.93
CA LEU A 491 18.21 -7.11 32.32
C LEU A 491 18.53 -5.97 33.30
N ARG A 492 19.65 -5.26 33.09
CA ARG A 492 20.00 -4.07 33.88
C ARG A 492 18.89 -3.01 33.79
N THR A 493 18.39 -2.76 32.58
CA THR A 493 17.28 -1.81 32.40
C THR A 493 15.99 -2.27 33.07
N LEU A 494 15.65 -3.57 33.01
CA LEU A 494 14.47 -4.12 33.69
C LEU A 494 14.59 -4.05 35.22
N LEU A 495 15.78 -4.27 35.77
CA LEU A 495 16.06 -4.14 37.20
C LEU A 495 15.97 -2.69 37.67
N ALA A 496 16.45 -1.74 36.86
CA ALA A 496 16.39 -0.32 37.15
C ALA A 496 14.98 0.29 36.94
N LEU A 497 14.13 -0.34 36.14
CA LEU A 497 12.82 0.17 35.73
C LEU A 497 11.95 0.56 36.93
N ARG A 498 11.38 1.76 36.90
CA ARG A 498 10.42 2.24 37.92
C ARG A 498 8.99 2.22 37.41
N PRO A 499 8.07 1.46 38.01
CA PRO A 499 6.71 1.36 37.55
C PRO A 499 6.01 2.70 37.83
N PRO A 500 5.01 3.07 37.03
CA PRO A 500 4.25 4.28 37.26
C PRO A 500 3.63 4.25 38.65
N GLN A 501 3.62 5.40 39.34
CA GLN A 501 2.88 5.58 40.57
C GLN A 501 1.39 5.32 40.32
N PRO A 502 0.61 4.85 41.33
CA PRO A 502 -0.80 4.48 41.13
C PRO A 502 -1.63 5.59 40.47
N ARG A 503 -1.49 6.85 40.91
CA ARG A 503 -2.17 8.00 40.32
C ARG A 503 -1.80 8.20 38.84
N THR A 504 -0.51 8.19 38.53
CA THR A 504 -0.02 8.32 37.15
C THR A 504 -0.49 7.16 36.27
N ARG A 505 -0.53 5.94 36.82
CA ARG A 505 -1.05 4.76 36.12
C ARG A 505 -2.53 4.95 35.77
N THR A 506 -3.35 5.38 36.73
CA THR A 506 -4.76 5.66 36.46
C THR A 506 -4.91 6.72 35.37
N TRP A 507 -4.18 7.82 35.44
CA TRP A 507 -4.19 8.86 34.40
C TRP A 507 -3.81 8.32 33.01
N LEU A 508 -2.75 7.52 32.91
CA LEU A 508 -2.32 6.92 31.65
C LEU A 508 -3.37 5.97 31.07
N VAL A 509 -3.97 5.12 31.92
CA VAL A 509 -5.06 4.23 31.51
C VAL A 509 -6.28 5.02 31.06
N THR A 510 -6.65 6.10 31.78
CA THR A 510 -7.75 6.98 31.38
C THR A 510 -7.50 7.59 30.01
N ILE A 511 -6.29 8.08 29.72
CA ILE A 511 -5.94 8.62 28.39
C ILE A 511 -6.07 7.53 27.32
N TYR A 512 -5.55 6.33 27.59
CA TYR A 512 -5.63 5.20 26.65
C TYR A 512 -7.07 4.80 26.35
N VAL A 513 -7.92 4.66 27.37
CA VAL A 513 -9.35 4.34 27.20
C VAL A 513 -10.09 5.48 26.51
N ALA A 514 -9.80 6.74 26.88
CA ALA A 514 -10.41 7.91 26.26
C ALA A 514 -10.07 7.99 24.76
N ALA A 515 -8.87 7.61 24.33
CA ALA A 515 -8.50 7.57 22.92
C ALA A 515 -9.43 6.66 22.10
N PHE A 516 -9.91 5.55 22.67
CA PHE A 516 -10.91 4.68 22.03
C PHE A 516 -12.34 5.19 22.20
N ALA A 517 -12.68 5.73 23.38
CA ALA A 517 -14.07 6.06 23.74
C ALA A 517 -14.54 7.45 23.28
N LEU A 518 -13.68 8.46 23.33
CA LEU A 518 -14.00 9.85 23.04
C LEU A 518 -14.59 10.07 21.63
N PRO A 519 -14.12 9.39 20.57
CA PRO A 519 -14.77 9.48 19.27
C PRO A 519 -16.24 9.09 19.33
N PHE A 520 -16.58 7.98 19.99
CA PHE A 520 -17.96 7.49 20.10
C PHE A 520 -18.81 8.28 21.10
N ALA A 521 -18.22 9.19 21.88
CA ALA A 521 -18.97 10.05 22.78
C ALA A 521 -19.71 11.17 22.04
N SER A 522 -19.18 11.67 20.92
CA SER A 522 -19.80 12.77 20.18
C SER A 522 -20.90 12.25 19.23
N PRO A 523 -22.10 12.86 19.22
CA PRO A 523 -23.18 12.49 18.30
C PRO A 523 -22.77 12.59 16.83
N ALA A 524 -22.05 13.66 16.46
CA ALA A 524 -21.58 13.88 15.10
C ALA A 524 -20.62 12.79 14.60
N VAL A 525 -19.70 12.32 15.46
CA VAL A 525 -18.81 11.20 15.12
C VAL A 525 -19.56 9.87 15.09
N ARG A 526 -20.55 9.65 15.97
CA ARG A 526 -21.39 8.45 15.90
C ARG A 526 -22.21 8.41 14.62
N ASP A 527 -22.80 9.53 14.23
CA ASP A 527 -23.57 9.65 12.98
C ASP A 527 -22.66 9.47 11.77
N LEU A 528 -21.44 10.03 11.81
CA LEU A 528 -20.46 9.86 10.75
C LEU A 528 -19.90 8.42 10.68
N ALA A 529 -19.60 7.78 11.82
CA ALA A 529 -19.18 6.39 11.86
C ALA A 529 -20.32 5.47 11.38
N ALA A 530 -21.56 5.75 11.78
CA ALA A 530 -22.74 5.04 11.29
C ALA A 530 -23.00 5.30 9.81
N THR A 531 -22.66 6.49 9.30
CA THR A 531 -22.71 6.82 7.87
C THR A 531 -21.62 6.05 7.13
N LEU A 532 -20.37 6.04 7.61
CA LEU A 532 -19.25 5.31 7.04
C LEU A 532 -19.45 3.79 7.03
N VAL A 533 -20.06 3.23 8.08
CA VAL A 533 -20.44 1.81 8.16
C VAL A 533 -21.59 1.50 7.20
N ARG A 534 -22.60 2.39 7.11
CA ARG A 534 -23.69 2.26 6.13
C ARG A 534 -23.22 2.40 4.68
N THR A 535 -22.26 3.29 4.41
CA THR A 535 -21.60 3.43 3.10
C THR A 535 -20.54 2.37 2.83
N ARG A 536 -20.26 1.45 3.78
CA ARG A 536 -19.48 0.23 3.52
C ARG A 536 -20.39 -0.96 3.18
N ALA A 537 -21.68 -0.86 3.51
CA ALA A 537 -22.72 -1.76 3.02
C ALA A 537 -23.23 -1.37 1.61
N ALA A 538 -22.93 -0.14 1.15
CA ALA A 538 -23.02 0.23 -0.25
C ALA A 538 -21.61 0.18 -0.86
N PRO A 539 -21.34 -0.57 -1.93
CA PRO A 539 -20.03 -0.53 -2.57
C PRO A 539 -19.75 0.91 -3.02
N THR A 540 -18.69 1.51 -2.49
CA THR A 540 -18.21 2.80 -2.98
C THR A 540 -17.86 2.67 -4.46
N VAL A 541 -18.60 3.42 -5.28
CA VAL A 541 -18.62 3.40 -6.76
C VAL A 541 -17.21 3.46 -7.40
N VAL A 542 -16.19 3.94 -6.69
CA VAL A 542 -14.81 4.06 -7.19
C VAL A 542 -14.07 2.71 -7.24
N ASP A 543 -14.34 1.77 -6.33
CA ASP A 543 -13.69 0.44 -6.32
C ASP A 543 -14.41 -0.55 -7.25
N SER A 544 -15.74 -0.43 -7.35
CA SER A 544 -16.55 -1.29 -8.21
C SER A 544 -16.29 -1.09 -9.70
N ALA A 545 -15.92 0.10 -10.15
CA ALA A 545 -15.65 0.34 -11.57
C ALA A 545 -14.28 -0.21 -11.99
N ALA A 546 -13.24 -0.06 -11.16
CA ALA A 546 -11.91 -0.62 -11.43
C ALA A 546 -11.92 -2.15 -11.27
N GLU A 547 -12.60 -2.68 -10.26
CA GLU A 547 -12.73 -4.11 -10.03
C GLU A 547 -13.71 -4.78 -11.01
N ALA A 548 -14.80 -4.12 -11.43
CA ALA A 548 -15.65 -4.60 -12.51
C ALA A 548 -14.95 -4.52 -13.87
N ARG A 549 -14.16 -3.46 -14.13
CA ARG A 549 -13.29 -3.42 -15.33
C ARG A 549 -12.24 -4.53 -15.29
N TYR A 550 -11.62 -4.80 -14.14
CA TYR A 550 -10.64 -5.86 -13.99
C TYR A 550 -11.27 -7.26 -14.11
N ARG A 551 -12.44 -7.50 -13.52
CA ARG A 551 -13.19 -8.77 -13.64
C ARG A 551 -13.77 -8.95 -15.04
N ALA A 552 -14.29 -7.90 -15.67
CA ALA A 552 -14.76 -7.93 -17.06
C ALA A 552 -13.58 -8.15 -18.02
N TYR A 553 -12.43 -7.51 -17.78
CA TYR A 553 -11.20 -7.74 -18.53
C TYR A 553 -10.65 -9.17 -18.33
N ALA A 554 -10.65 -9.68 -17.09
CA ALA A 554 -10.21 -11.05 -16.79
C ALA A 554 -11.15 -12.10 -17.39
N ALA A 555 -12.47 -11.90 -17.32
CA ALA A 555 -13.47 -12.78 -17.92
C ALA A 555 -13.45 -12.70 -19.46
N ARG A 556 -13.28 -11.49 -20.04
CA ARG A 556 -13.10 -11.29 -21.49
C ARG A 556 -11.84 -11.99 -21.98
N ARG A 557 -10.74 -11.90 -21.22
CA ARG A 557 -9.47 -12.58 -21.51
C ARG A 557 -9.56 -14.10 -21.38
N GLU A 558 -10.27 -14.62 -20.39
CA GLU A 558 -10.49 -16.07 -20.21
C GLU A 558 -11.42 -16.64 -21.29
N ALA A 559 -12.47 -15.91 -21.68
CA ALA A 559 -13.36 -16.25 -22.80
C ALA A 559 -12.66 -16.16 -24.17
N GLN A 560 -11.86 -15.13 -24.41
CA GLN A 560 -11.02 -14.99 -25.61
C GLN A 560 -9.97 -16.10 -25.68
N GLN A 561 -9.34 -16.49 -24.56
CA GLN A 561 -8.40 -17.63 -24.52
C GLN A 561 -9.08 -18.98 -24.78
N LEU A 562 -10.33 -19.17 -24.35
CA LEU A 562 -11.11 -20.38 -24.69
C LEU A 562 -11.57 -20.39 -26.16
N ALA A 563 -12.03 -19.25 -26.69
CA ALA A 563 -12.59 -19.14 -28.04
C ALA A 563 -11.51 -19.14 -29.15
N SER A 564 -10.37 -18.49 -28.91
CA SER A 564 -9.28 -18.35 -29.89
C SER A 564 -8.56 -19.65 -30.26
N SER A 565 -8.78 -20.76 -29.52
CA SER A 565 -8.03 -21.99 -29.76
C SER A 565 -8.75 -23.07 -30.58
N ARG A 566 -10.07 -23.02 -30.85
CA ARG A 566 -10.77 -24.16 -31.51
C ARG A 566 -12.02 -23.89 -32.38
N LEU A 567 -12.58 -22.68 -32.50
CA LEU A 567 -13.86 -22.48 -33.20
C LEU A 567 -13.68 -22.04 -34.66
N ALA A 568 -14.27 -22.80 -35.58
CA ALA A 568 -14.35 -22.45 -37.01
C ALA A 568 -15.43 -21.36 -37.25
N THR A 569 -15.24 -20.53 -38.28
CA THR A 569 -16.11 -19.40 -38.64
C THR A 569 -17.62 -19.70 -38.66
N PRO A 570 -18.11 -20.86 -39.18
CA PRO A 570 -19.55 -21.17 -39.14
C PRO A 570 -20.10 -21.32 -37.72
N ALA A 571 -19.33 -21.90 -36.81
CA ALA A 571 -19.74 -22.08 -35.41
C ALA A 571 -19.84 -20.74 -34.66
N LEU A 572 -18.97 -19.78 -35.00
CA LEU A 572 -19.04 -18.42 -34.45
C LEU A 572 -20.32 -17.72 -34.90
N LEU A 573 -20.66 -17.82 -36.20
CA LEU A 573 -21.86 -17.22 -36.77
C LEU A 573 -23.15 -17.84 -36.19
N ASP A 574 -23.20 -19.16 -36.04
CA ASP A 574 -24.33 -19.84 -35.40
C ASP A 574 -24.48 -19.45 -33.92
N GLY A 575 -23.37 -19.27 -33.22
CA GLY A 575 -23.35 -18.82 -31.83
C GLY A 575 -23.83 -17.37 -31.65
N ILE A 576 -23.42 -16.47 -32.55
CA ILE A 576 -23.94 -15.09 -32.61
C ILE A 576 -25.45 -15.14 -32.88
N ALA A 577 -25.88 -15.95 -33.86
CA ALA A 577 -27.30 -16.09 -34.22
C ALA A 577 -28.19 -16.66 -33.12
N ALA A 578 -27.67 -17.60 -32.34
CA ALA A 578 -28.36 -18.10 -31.17
C ALA A 578 -28.51 -17.01 -30.10
N SER A 579 -27.45 -16.24 -29.85
CA SER A 579 -27.43 -15.17 -28.85
C SER A 579 -28.38 -14.04 -29.23
N THR A 580 -28.38 -13.59 -30.49
CA THR A 580 -29.29 -12.55 -30.99
C THR A 580 -30.76 -12.98 -30.89
N ARG A 581 -31.09 -14.23 -31.25
CA ARG A 581 -32.45 -14.75 -31.10
C ARG A 581 -32.92 -14.79 -29.65
N GLU A 582 -32.03 -15.10 -28.72
CA GLU A 582 -32.35 -15.09 -27.30
C GLU A 582 -32.56 -13.66 -26.78
N LEU A 583 -31.76 -12.69 -27.23
CA LEU A 583 -31.93 -11.28 -26.91
C LEU A 583 -33.24 -10.72 -27.49
N ASP A 584 -33.58 -11.07 -28.73
CA ASP A 584 -34.83 -10.66 -29.39
C ASP A 584 -36.07 -11.30 -28.75
N ALA A 585 -35.98 -12.53 -28.26
CA ALA A 585 -37.06 -13.18 -27.51
C ALA A 585 -37.43 -12.43 -26.21
N THR A 586 -36.54 -11.56 -25.70
CA THR A 586 -36.82 -10.71 -24.52
C THR A 586 -37.33 -9.31 -24.87
N ARG A 587 -37.37 -8.93 -26.16
CA ARG A 587 -37.95 -7.69 -26.67
C ARG A 587 -39.32 -8.01 -27.32
N SER A 588 -40.27 -7.08 -27.32
CA SER A 588 -41.52 -7.28 -28.09
C SER A 588 -41.18 -7.58 -29.55
N PRO A 589 -41.88 -8.54 -30.21
CA PRO A 589 -41.49 -9.01 -31.53
C PRO A 589 -41.50 -7.85 -32.53
N SER A 590 -40.30 -7.43 -32.94
CA SER A 590 -40.12 -6.54 -34.08
C SER A 590 -40.54 -7.28 -35.34
N THR A 591 -41.22 -6.57 -36.24
CA THR A 591 -41.62 -7.05 -37.56
C THR A 591 -40.42 -7.69 -38.28
N ALA A 592 -40.59 -8.95 -38.71
CA ALA A 592 -39.56 -9.69 -39.42
C ALA A 592 -39.10 -8.92 -40.67
N THR A 593 -37.87 -8.40 -40.64
CA THR A 593 -37.20 -7.84 -41.80
C THR A 593 -36.95 -8.97 -42.79
N GLU A 594 -37.43 -8.83 -44.03
CA GLU A 594 -37.18 -9.79 -45.12
C GLU A 594 -35.67 -10.06 -45.25
N VAL A 595 -35.27 -11.33 -45.22
CA VAL A 595 -33.87 -11.74 -45.39
C VAL A 595 -33.49 -11.52 -46.85
N PRO A 596 -32.54 -10.62 -47.19
CA PRO A 596 -32.12 -10.42 -48.56
C PRO A 596 -31.56 -11.73 -49.18
N PRO A 597 -31.78 -11.94 -50.49
CA PRO A 597 -31.30 -13.14 -51.17
C PRO A 597 -29.77 -13.24 -51.12
N ILE A 598 -29.24 -14.46 -51.11
CA ILE A 598 -27.79 -14.71 -51.08
C ILE A 598 -27.15 -14.09 -52.34
N PRO A 599 -26.09 -13.27 -52.22
CA PRO A 599 -25.48 -12.60 -53.36
C PRO A 599 -24.86 -13.56 -54.37
N THR A 600 -25.15 -13.34 -55.65
CA THR A 600 -24.56 -14.09 -56.77
C THR A 600 -23.14 -13.64 -57.08
N ASP A 601 -22.36 -14.47 -57.80
CA ASP A 601 -21.02 -14.11 -58.28
C ASP A 601 -21.02 -12.81 -59.09
N ASP A 602 -22.02 -12.63 -59.97
CA ASP A 602 -22.20 -11.41 -60.77
C ASP A 602 -22.33 -10.14 -59.91
N ALA A 603 -22.96 -10.24 -58.73
CA ALA A 603 -23.10 -9.11 -57.80
C ALA A 603 -21.75 -8.72 -57.15
N PHE A 604 -20.89 -9.69 -56.87
CA PHE A 604 -19.53 -9.42 -56.38
C PHE A 604 -18.63 -8.85 -57.47
N GLU A 605 -18.76 -9.33 -58.71
CA GLU A 605 -18.01 -8.79 -59.86
C GLU A 605 -18.43 -7.35 -60.18
N ALA A 606 -19.73 -7.06 -60.18
CA ALA A 606 -20.24 -5.70 -60.36
C ALA A 606 -19.76 -4.75 -59.24
N ALA A 607 -19.74 -5.21 -57.98
CA ALA A 607 -19.22 -4.43 -56.86
C ALA A 607 -17.70 -4.17 -56.98
N ALA A 608 -16.92 -5.19 -57.37
CA ALA A 608 -15.48 -5.06 -57.57
C ALA A 608 -15.13 -4.11 -58.72
N GLN A 609 -15.88 -4.16 -59.83
CA GLN A 609 -15.73 -3.23 -60.94
C GLN A 609 -16.10 -1.78 -60.56
N ARG A 610 -17.17 -1.60 -59.78
CA ARG A 610 -17.62 -0.29 -59.32
C ARG A 610 -16.64 0.36 -58.34
N LEU A 611 -16.07 -0.43 -57.42
CA LEU A 611 -15.16 0.06 -56.38
C LEU A 611 -13.69 0.11 -56.84
N GLY A 612 -13.36 -0.54 -57.97
CA GLY A 612 -12.00 -0.61 -58.48
C GLY A 612 -11.04 -1.48 -57.64
N VAL A 613 -11.58 -2.30 -56.72
CA VAL A 613 -10.82 -3.17 -55.81
C VAL A 613 -11.36 -4.61 -55.83
N ALA A 614 -10.47 -5.60 -55.78
CA ALA A 614 -10.87 -7.00 -55.73
C ALA A 614 -11.32 -7.38 -54.31
N LEU A 615 -12.54 -7.90 -54.17
CA LEU A 615 -13.07 -8.37 -52.89
C LEU A 615 -12.48 -9.74 -52.51
N PRO A 616 -11.76 -9.87 -51.36
CA PRO A 616 -11.12 -11.11 -50.92
C PRO A 616 -12.09 -12.27 -50.64
N ALA A 617 -11.59 -13.51 -50.66
CA ALA A 617 -12.41 -14.73 -50.55
C ALA A 617 -13.15 -14.86 -49.20
N ASP A 618 -12.46 -14.54 -48.09
CA ASP A 618 -13.04 -14.52 -46.75
C ASP A 618 -14.22 -13.54 -46.60
N PHE A 619 -14.15 -12.39 -47.28
CA PHE A 619 -15.28 -11.45 -47.36
C PHE A 619 -16.47 -12.06 -48.12
N ARG A 620 -16.21 -12.73 -49.25
CA ARG A 620 -17.27 -13.38 -50.05
C ARG A 620 -17.94 -14.52 -49.27
N ASP A 621 -17.15 -15.29 -48.51
CA ASP A 621 -17.63 -16.38 -47.69
C ASP A 621 -18.56 -15.89 -46.58
N LEU A 622 -18.19 -14.79 -45.89
CA LEU A 622 -19.06 -14.17 -44.89
C LEU A 622 -20.34 -13.58 -45.52
N ALA A 623 -20.22 -12.90 -46.65
CA ALA A 623 -21.36 -12.32 -47.37
C ALA A 623 -22.31 -13.37 -47.98
N ARG A 624 -21.88 -14.65 -48.10
CA ARG A 624 -22.74 -15.78 -48.49
C ARG A 624 -23.33 -16.54 -47.32
N ALA A 625 -22.90 -16.24 -46.09
CA ALA A 625 -23.41 -16.91 -44.91
C ALA A 625 -24.91 -16.61 -44.73
N PRO A 626 -25.74 -17.62 -44.43
CA PRO A 626 -27.18 -17.43 -44.16
C PRO A 626 -27.45 -16.47 -43.00
N GLN A 627 -26.57 -16.46 -42.00
CA GLN A 627 -26.69 -15.70 -40.75
C GLN A 627 -26.14 -14.26 -40.86
N ARG A 628 -25.67 -13.82 -42.03
CA ARG A 628 -24.97 -12.52 -42.22
C ARG A 628 -25.80 -11.29 -41.85
N THR A 629 -27.12 -11.38 -41.94
CA THR A 629 -28.05 -10.27 -41.67
C THR A 629 -28.02 -9.82 -40.21
N GLN A 630 -27.55 -10.68 -39.30
CA GLN A 630 -27.46 -10.38 -37.87
C GLN A 630 -26.19 -9.60 -37.49
N LEU A 631 -25.25 -9.44 -38.42
CA LEU A 631 -24.00 -8.69 -38.22
C LEU A 631 -24.06 -7.26 -38.77
N ALA A 632 -25.24 -6.81 -39.23
CA ALA A 632 -25.41 -5.55 -39.95
C ALA A 632 -24.40 -5.34 -41.12
N TRP A 633 -23.97 -6.46 -41.72
CA TRP A 633 -23.01 -6.51 -42.81
C TRP A 633 -23.66 -6.07 -44.12
N ARG A 634 -23.02 -5.18 -44.88
CA ARG A 634 -23.57 -4.61 -46.12
C ARG A 634 -23.46 -5.58 -47.29
N GLU A 635 -24.51 -5.61 -48.09
CA GLU A 635 -24.53 -6.37 -49.34
C GLU A 635 -23.55 -5.78 -50.37
N PRO A 636 -22.97 -6.59 -51.29
CA PRO A 636 -21.96 -6.13 -52.25
C PRO A 636 -22.35 -4.88 -53.04
N VAL A 637 -23.64 -4.75 -53.36
CA VAL A 637 -24.19 -3.61 -54.10
C VAL A 637 -24.22 -2.31 -53.27
N ALA A 638 -24.24 -2.42 -51.93
CA ALA A 638 -24.33 -1.31 -50.98
C ALA A 638 -22.97 -0.91 -50.37
N LEU A 639 -21.88 -1.56 -50.80
CA LEU A 639 -20.52 -1.24 -50.40
C LEU A 639 -20.10 0.14 -50.94
N VAL A 640 -19.37 0.91 -50.13
CA VAL A 640 -18.88 2.25 -50.49
C VAL A 640 -17.38 2.30 -50.27
N SER A 641 -16.66 3.03 -51.11
CA SER A 641 -15.23 3.24 -50.96
C SER A 641 -14.94 4.05 -49.69
N GLY A 642 -13.90 3.69 -48.93
CA GLY A 642 -13.53 4.42 -47.70
C GLY A 642 -13.21 5.90 -47.95
N GLY A 643 -12.83 6.28 -49.17
CA GLY A 643 -12.53 7.67 -49.54
C GLY A 643 -13.74 8.60 -49.67
N GLU A 644 -14.93 8.07 -50.01
CA GLU A 644 -16.13 8.90 -50.27
C GLU A 644 -16.88 9.31 -49.00
N LEU A 645 -16.87 8.49 -47.94
CA LEU A 645 -17.62 8.77 -46.70
C LEU A 645 -16.74 9.29 -45.56
N ALA A 646 -15.42 9.11 -45.63
CA ALA A 646 -14.52 9.42 -44.52
C ALA A 646 -13.96 10.85 -44.53
N ALA A 647 -14.24 11.68 -45.53
CA ALA A 647 -13.66 13.02 -45.62
C ALA A 647 -14.05 13.92 -44.44
N GLU A 648 -15.36 14.09 -44.18
CA GLU A 648 -15.87 14.91 -43.06
C GLU A 648 -15.54 14.33 -41.68
N TRP A 649 -15.54 13.00 -41.54
CA TRP A 649 -15.34 12.33 -40.26
C TRP A 649 -13.84 12.19 -39.88
N LEU A 650 -12.96 11.93 -40.84
CA LEU A 650 -11.50 11.94 -40.61
C LEU A 650 -11.01 13.35 -40.22
N ASP A 651 -11.62 14.40 -40.77
CA ASP A 651 -11.32 15.78 -40.40
C ASP A 651 -11.75 16.13 -38.97
N ALA A 652 -12.81 15.50 -38.44
CA ALA A 652 -13.25 15.68 -37.05
C ALA A 652 -12.32 15.05 -36.01
N MET A 653 -11.68 13.91 -36.33
CA MET A 653 -10.77 13.23 -35.41
C MET A 653 -9.31 13.68 -35.49
N SER A 654 -8.83 14.14 -36.66
CA SER A 654 -7.40 14.37 -36.90
C SER A 654 -6.93 15.83 -36.75
N GLY A 655 -7.69 16.69 -36.06
CA GLY A 655 -7.34 18.09 -35.78
C GLY A 655 -6.35 18.74 -36.77
N ASN A 656 -6.85 19.25 -37.90
CA ASN A 656 -6.06 19.82 -39.00
C ASN A 656 -5.12 18.82 -39.74
N GLY A 657 -5.70 17.73 -40.25
CA GLY A 657 -5.31 17.09 -41.52
C GLY A 657 -3.92 16.43 -41.64
N THR A 658 -3.10 16.39 -40.60
CA THR A 658 -1.71 15.87 -40.66
C THR A 658 -1.34 14.82 -39.61
N THR A 659 -2.20 14.62 -38.60
CA THR A 659 -1.96 13.62 -37.55
C THR A 659 -2.48 12.24 -37.95
N PRO A 660 -1.69 11.17 -37.76
CA PRO A 660 -2.15 9.80 -38.01
C PRO A 660 -3.22 9.39 -36.98
N VAL A 661 -4.20 8.60 -37.42
CA VAL A 661 -5.26 8.06 -36.56
C VAL A 661 -4.66 6.97 -35.69
N GLN A 662 -4.83 7.08 -34.37
CA GLN A 662 -4.40 6.06 -33.42
C GLN A 662 -5.45 4.96 -33.34
N LEU A 663 -5.04 3.73 -33.61
CA LEU A 663 -5.85 2.52 -33.51
C LEU A 663 -5.34 1.69 -32.34
N SER A 664 -6.24 1.15 -31.54
CA SER A 664 -5.90 0.13 -30.55
C SER A 664 -6.17 -1.26 -31.12
N ASP A 665 -5.19 -2.16 -31.06
CA ASP A 665 -5.40 -3.58 -31.35
C ASP A 665 -6.00 -4.29 -30.11
N VAL A 666 -6.62 -5.44 -30.33
CA VAL A 666 -7.28 -6.30 -29.33
C VAL A 666 -6.31 -6.73 -28.21
N ASP A 667 -5.01 -6.82 -28.52
CA ASP A 667 -3.95 -7.14 -27.55
C ASP A 667 -3.40 -5.91 -26.78
N GLY A 668 -3.97 -4.72 -27.00
CA GLY A 668 -3.57 -3.47 -26.34
C GLY A 668 -2.35 -2.78 -26.96
N GLY A 669 -1.99 -3.14 -28.20
CA GLY A 669 -1.00 -2.42 -29.01
C GLY A 669 -1.59 -1.16 -29.64
N GLU A 670 -0.80 -0.09 -29.75
CA GLU A 670 -1.20 1.15 -30.43
C GLU A 670 -0.57 1.21 -31.83
N HIS A 671 -1.39 1.46 -32.85
CA HIS A 671 -0.98 1.56 -34.25
C HIS A 671 -1.42 2.89 -34.85
N ALA A 672 -0.49 3.58 -35.53
CA ALA A 672 -0.78 4.84 -36.20
C ALA A 672 -1.00 4.60 -37.70
N VAL A 673 -2.18 4.93 -38.24
CA VAL A 673 -2.50 4.78 -39.66
C VAL A 673 -2.77 6.13 -40.31
N SER A 674 -2.18 6.36 -41.49
CA SER A 674 -2.33 7.63 -42.23
C SER A 674 -3.61 7.69 -43.06
N ARG A 675 -4.11 8.91 -43.30
CA ARG A 675 -5.31 9.17 -44.12
C ARG A 675 -5.21 8.58 -45.52
N ALA A 676 -4.04 8.62 -46.14
CA ALA A 676 -3.79 8.06 -47.47
C ALA A 676 -3.86 6.52 -47.49
N GLN A 677 -3.57 5.86 -46.37
CA GLN A 677 -3.70 4.40 -46.23
C GLN A 677 -5.17 3.99 -46.06
N LEU A 678 -5.96 4.73 -45.27
CA LEU A 678 -7.40 4.48 -45.09
C LEU A 678 -8.21 4.71 -46.39
N ALA A 679 -7.81 5.70 -47.21
CA ALA A 679 -8.55 6.08 -48.42
C ALA A 679 -8.33 5.17 -49.65
N ARG A 680 -7.22 4.42 -49.71
CA ARG A 680 -6.79 3.72 -50.95
C ARG A 680 -7.25 2.27 -51.09
N ALA A 681 -7.65 1.60 -50.02
CA ALA A 681 -7.83 0.14 -50.03
C ALA A 681 -8.97 -0.39 -49.15
N MET A 682 -9.72 0.47 -48.45
CA MET A 682 -10.75 0.03 -47.51
C MET A 682 -12.16 0.21 -48.04
N VAL A 683 -13.02 -0.78 -47.78
CA VAL A 683 -14.44 -0.77 -48.13
C VAL A 683 -15.28 -0.78 -46.86
N ILE A 684 -16.35 0.02 -46.80
CA ILE A 684 -17.30 0.00 -45.69
C ILE A 684 -18.13 -1.28 -45.77
N ALA A 685 -17.86 -2.20 -44.86
CA ALA A 685 -18.39 -3.56 -44.86
C ALA A 685 -19.64 -3.73 -43.98
N GLY A 686 -19.94 -2.79 -43.07
CA GLY A 686 -21.11 -2.82 -42.19
C GLY A 686 -21.42 -1.45 -41.59
N SER A 687 -22.65 -1.26 -41.09
CA SER A 687 -22.99 -0.15 -40.20
C SER A 687 -23.72 -0.68 -38.96
N ALA A 688 -23.12 -0.49 -37.79
CA ALA A 688 -23.80 -0.71 -36.51
C ALA A 688 -24.60 0.57 -36.16
N ASP A 689 -25.56 0.46 -35.24
CA ASP A 689 -26.42 1.58 -34.85
C ASP A 689 -25.64 2.83 -34.39
N ASP A 690 -24.39 2.67 -33.91
CA ASP A 690 -23.48 3.75 -33.47
C ASP A 690 -22.05 3.67 -34.08
N GLY A 691 -21.84 3.06 -35.26
CA GLY A 691 -20.48 2.90 -35.81
C GLY A 691 -20.30 2.26 -37.20
N TRP A 692 -19.06 2.27 -37.71
CA TRP A 692 -18.70 1.81 -39.07
C TRP A 692 -17.59 0.74 -39.05
N VAL A 693 -17.70 -0.26 -39.94
CA VAL A 693 -16.66 -1.28 -40.13
C VAL A 693 -15.98 -1.10 -41.48
N LEU A 694 -14.66 -0.92 -41.47
CA LEU A 694 -13.79 -0.88 -42.65
C LEU A 694 -13.06 -2.21 -42.84
N TYR A 695 -13.00 -2.68 -44.08
CA TYR A 695 -12.29 -3.90 -44.47
C TYR A 695 -11.17 -3.61 -45.47
N ASP A 696 -9.93 -4.01 -45.18
CA ASP A 696 -8.77 -3.83 -46.06
C ASP A 696 -8.78 -4.88 -47.19
N THR A 697 -8.94 -4.39 -48.42
CA THR A 697 -8.95 -5.19 -49.65
C THR A 697 -7.58 -5.35 -50.30
N ALA A 698 -6.56 -4.56 -49.90
CA ALA A 698 -5.21 -4.61 -50.48
C ALA A 698 -4.19 -5.37 -49.62
N GLY A 699 -4.56 -5.74 -48.38
CA GLY A 699 -3.75 -6.58 -47.49
C GLY A 699 -2.42 -5.95 -47.06
N ALA A 700 -2.35 -4.61 -47.03
CA ALA A 700 -1.10 -3.87 -46.86
C ALA A 700 -1.01 -3.06 -45.53
N ALA A 701 -2.05 -3.08 -44.70
CA ALA A 701 -2.04 -2.43 -43.39
C ALA A 701 -1.75 -3.42 -42.25
N CYS A 702 -1.35 -2.87 -41.08
CA CYS A 702 -1.13 -3.61 -39.83
C CYS A 702 -2.33 -4.44 -39.33
N CYS A 703 -3.52 -4.23 -39.92
CA CYS A 703 -4.79 -4.85 -39.56
C CYS A 703 -5.68 -4.95 -40.81
N ARG A 704 -6.60 -5.92 -40.83
CA ARG A 704 -7.45 -6.23 -41.98
C ARG A 704 -8.91 -5.83 -41.80
N VAL A 705 -9.36 -5.71 -40.55
CA VAL A 705 -10.67 -5.14 -40.20
C VAL A 705 -10.44 -4.00 -39.20
N ILE A 706 -11.11 -2.88 -39.40
CA ILE A 706 -11.10 -1.76 -38.46
C ILE A 706 -12.54 -1.39 -38.14
N GLU A 707 -12.85 -1.29 -36.86
CA GLU A 707 -14.17 -0.94 -36.36
C GLU A 707 -14.11 0.40 -35.63
N PHE A 708 -14.98 1.32 -36.04
CA PHE A 708 -15.09 2.66 -35.49
C PHE A 708 -16.39 2.77 -34.70
N LEU A 709 -16.27 3.14 -33.43
CA LEU A 709 -17.35 3.38 -32.50
C LEU A 709 -17.20 4.79 -31.91
N ASP A 710 -18.25 5.32 -31.29
CA ASP A 710 -18.24 6.67 -30.69
C ASP A 710 -17.14 6.89 -29.62
N GLU A 711 -16.64 5.83 -28.99
CA GLU A 711 -15.58 5.90 -27.96
C GLU A 711 -14.16 5.64 -28.51
N GLY A 712 -13.99 5.30 -29.80
CA GLY A 712 -12.68 5.06 -30.41
C GLY A 712 -12.67 4.08 -31.58
N ALA A 713 -11.46 3.76 -32.08
CA ALA A 713 -11.25 2.86 -33.21
C ALA A 713 -10.43 1.63 -32.81
N THR A 714 -10.95 0.44 -33.13
CA THR A 714 -10.31 -0.86 -32.81
C THR A 714 -9.90 -1.57 -34.09
N ALA A 715 -8.66 -2.06 -34.13
CA ALA A 715 -8.08 -2.78 -35.25
C ALA A 715 -8.05 -4.29 -34.98
N TYR A 716 -8.33 -5.09 -36.00
CA TYR A 716 -8.28 -6.56 -35.93
C TYR A 716 -7.38 -7.13 -37.05
N PRO A 717 -6.58 -8.16 -36.75
CA PRO A 717 -5.63 -8.74 -37.70
C PRO A 717 -6.32 -9.43 -38.89
N ASP A 718 -7.48 -10.04 -38.68
CA ASP A 718 -8.29 -10.69 -39.71
C ASP A 718 -9.79 -10.71 -39.34
N LEU A 719 -10.61 -11.21 -40.28
CA LEU A 719 -12.06 -11.32 -40.11
C LEU A 719 -12.47 -12.34 -39.03
N HIS A 720 -11.64 -13.35 -38.77
CA HIS A 720 -11.92 -14.38 -37.77
C HIS A 720 -11.79 -13.80 -36.35
N ALA A 721 -10.73 -13.03 -36.10
CA ALA A 721 -10.52 -12.32 -34.83
C ALA A 721 -11.69 -11.37 -34.52
N TRP A 722 -12.18 -10.63 -35.53
CA TRP A 722 -13.35 -9.77 -35.38
C TRP A 722 -14.63 -10.57 -35.04
N LEU A 723 -14.86 -11.72 -35.70
CA LEU A 723 -16.02 -12.57 -35.44
C LEU A 723 -15.98 -13.24 -34.05
N VAL A 724 -14.80 -13.61 -33.57
CA VAL A 724 -14.61 -14.12 -32.20
C VAL A 724 -15.04 -13.06 -31.19
N GLU A 725 -14.65 -11.80 -31.40
CA GLU A 725 -15.02 -10.71 -30.51
C GLU A 725 -16.53 -10.48 -30.48
N ARG A 726 -17.18 -10.45 -31.66
CA ARG A 726 -18.64 -10.30 -31.78
C ARG A 726 -19.39 -11.45 -31.10
N HIS A 727 -18.88 -12.67 -31.20
CA HIS A 727 -19.44 -13.83 -30.52
C HIS A 727 -19.35 -13.72 -28.99
N VAL A 728 -18.19 -13.32 -28.47
CA VAL A 728 -17.96 -13.14 -27.03
C VAL A 728 -18.86 -12.02 -26.48
N GLU A 729 -18.96 -10.89 -27.18
CA GLU A 729 -19.83 -9.78 -26.78
C GLU A 729 -21.31 -10.19 -26.73
N ALA A 730 -21.81 -10.88 -27.76
CA ALA A 730 -23.19 -11.36 -27.78
C ALA A 730 -23.48 -12.36 -26.66
N ALA A 731 -22.55 -13.30 -26.39
CA ALA A 731 -22.71 -14.28 -25.32
C ALA A 731 -22.65 -13.63 -23.92
N MET A 732 -21.78 -12.63 -23.73
CA MET A 732 -21.70 -11.86 -22.49
C MET A 732 -22.99 -11.08 -22.22
N GLU A 733 -23.59 -10.51 -23.27
CA GLU A 733 -24.84 -9.77 -23.18
C GLU A 733 -26.03 -10.68 -22.79
N VAL A 734 -26.10 -11.89 -23.35
CA VAL A 734 -27.08 -12.92 -22.93
C VAL A 734 -26.88 -13.32 -21.47
N ALA A 735 -25.63 -13.59 -21.06
CA ALA A 735 -25.31 -13.94 -19.67
C ALA A 735 -25.69 -12.81 -18.70
N ARG A 736 -25.47 -11.56 -19.11
CA ARG A 736 -25.90 -10.36 -18.38
C ARG A 736 -27.42 -10.35 -18.22
N GLN A 737 -28.19 -10.47 -19.30
CA GLN A 737 -29.66 -10.49 -19.26
C GLN A 737 -30.20 -11.60 -18.33
N ARG A 738 -29.61 -12.81 -18.37
CA ARG A 738 -29.98 -13.91 -17.47
C ARG A 738 -29.70 -13.59 -16.01
N SER A 739 -28.54 -12.98 -15.72
CA SER A 739 -28.19 -12.57 -14.35
C SER A 739 -29.17 -11.53 -13.79
N VAL A 740 -29.65 -10.61 -14.65
CA VAL A 740 -30.65 -9.60 -14.31
C VAL A 740 -31.99 -10.21 -14.03
N ALA A 741 -32.45 -11.12 -14.90
CA ALA A 741 -33.72 -11.82 -14.71
C ALA A 741 -33.72 -12.59 -13.38
N ALA A 742 -32.64 -13.33 -13.09
CA ALA A 742 -32.50 -14.10 -11.85
C ALA A 742 -32.40 -13.21 -10.59
N ALA A 743 -31.73 -12.06 -10.69
CA ALA A 743 -31.63 -11.12 -9.57
C ALA A 743 -32.94 -10.34 -9.38
N ARG A 744 -33.66 -10.01 -10.46
CA ARG A 744 -35.04 -9.47 -10.42
C ARG A 744 -36.00 -10.43 -9.73
N GLU A 745 -35.95 -11.72 -10.04
CA GLU A 745 -36.78 -12.73 -9.35
C GLU A 745 -36.46 -12.86 -7.87
N ARG A 746 -35.18 -12.79 -7.46
CA ARG A 746 -34.79 -12.78 -6.04
C ARG A 746 -35.30 -11.54 -5.30
N VAL A 747 -35.16 -10.35 -5.91
CA VAL A 747 -35.66 -9.11 -5.34
C VAL A 747 -37.19 -9.14 -5.22
N LEU A 748 -37.90 -9.69 -6.19
CA LEU A 748 -39.36 -9.89 -6.14
C LEU A 748 -39.80 -10.92 -5.09
N ALA A 749 -39.00 -11.95 -4.84
CA ALA A 749 -39.27 -12.94 -3.79
C ALA A 749 -39.03 -12.40 -2.37
N GLU A 750 -38.02 -11.54 -2.18
CA GLU A 750 -37.66 -10.94 -0.87
C GLU A 750 -38.54 -9.71 -0.51
N SER A 751 -39.21 -9.11 -1.49
CA SER A 751 -40.08 -7.93 -1.32
C SER A 751 -41.51 -8.24 -0.89
N ALA A 752 -41.91 -9.51 -0.81
CA ALA A 752 -43.24 -9.90 -0.33
C ALA A 752 -43.48 -9.60 1.17
N THR A 753 -42.44 -9.22 1.93
CA THR A 753 -42.52 -8.99 3.39
C THR A 753 -41.81 -7.73 3.90
N SER A 754 -41.35 -6.81 3.04
CA SER A 754 -40.42 -5.73 3.43
C SER A 754 -40.84 -4.34 2.93
N ASP A 755 -40.39 -3.29 3.65
CA ASP A 755 -40.64 -1.85 3.41
C ASP A 755 -40.18 -1.36 2.02
N LEU A 756 -40.84 -0.33 1.48
CA LEU A 756 -40.65 0.24 0.13
C LEU A 756 -39.19 0.61 -0.15
N ARG A 757 -38.45 0.99 0.91
CA ARG A 757 -37.03 1.33 0.86
C ARG A 757 -36.13 0.14 0.53
N THR A 758 -36.43 -1.04 1.07
CA THR A 758 -35.70 -2.30 0.80
C THR A 758 -35.91 -2.77 -0.64
N LEU A 759 -37.09 -2.50 -1.20
CA LEU A 759 -37.43 -2.77 -2.59
C LEU A 759 -36.67 -1.84 -3.55
N VAL A 760 -36.53 -0.56 -3.19
CA VAL A 760 -35.75 0.44 -3.95
C VAL A 760 -34.25 0.17 -3.87
N ASP A 761 -33.72 -0.19 -2.71
CA ASP A 761 -32.29 -0.53 -2.53
C ASP A 761 -31.92 -1.83 -3.28
N GLY A 762 -32.81 -2.83 -3.32
CA GLY A 762 -32.65 -4.04 -4.11
C GLY A 762 -32.66 -3.79 -5.63
N LEU A 763 -33.48 -2.85 -6.10
CA LEU A 763 -33.49 -2.41 -7.50
C LEU A 763 -32.27 -1.56 -7.87
N ALA A 764 -31.69 -0.80 -6.93
CA ALA A 764 -30.48 -0.01 -7.13
C ALA A 764 -29.19 -0.87 -7.15
N ALA A 765 -29.19 -2.01 -6.45
CA ALA A 765 -28.09 -2.97 -6.46
C ALA A 765 -27.95 -3.74 -7.80
N LEU A 766 -28.98 -3.73 -8.64
CA LEU A 766 -29.00 -4.34 -9.99
C LEU A 766 -28.21 -3.51 -11.03
N GLN A 767 -27.04 -2.93 -10.68
CA GLN A 767 -26.23 -2.09 -11.57
C GLN A 767 -25.97 -2.74 -12.94
N LEU A 768 -26.80 -2.41 -13.91
CA LEU A 768 -26.60 -2.70 -15.32
C LEU A 768 -26.14 -1.42 -15.99
N GLY A 769 -24.96 -1.45 -16.60
CA GLY A 769 -24.43 -0.33 -17.36
C GLY A 769 -25.46 0.18 -18.37
N ILE A 770 -26.04 1.34 -18.07
CA ILE A 770 -26.82 2.14 -19.02
C ILE A 770 -25.79 3.00 -19.77
N PRO A 771 -25.76 3.02 -21.11
CA PRO A 771 -24.91 3.94 -21.85
C PRO A 771 -25.26 5.37 -21.48
N ARG A 772 -24.24 6.21 -21.32
CA ARG A 772 -24.40 7.63 -20.95
C ARG A 772 -25.29 8.31 -22.00
N TRP A 773 -26.48 8.76 -21.58
CA TRP A 773 -27.26 9.72 -22.33
C TRP A 773 -26.48 11.05 -22.33
N ARG A 774 -25.67 11.27 -23.37
CA ARG A 774 -25.16 12.59 -23.74
C ARG A 774 -26.07 13.15 -24.83
N ASP A 775 -26.23 14.46 -24.80
CA ASP A 775 -26.98 15.31 -25.73
C ASP A 775 -28.50 15.43 -25.50
N VAL A 776 -28.87 15.95 -24.33
CA VAL A 776 -29.97 16.93 -24.24
C VAL A 776 -29.60 17.98 -23.18
N ASP A 777 -29.40 19.23 -23.62
CA ASP A 777 -29.28 20.40 -22.75
C ASP A 777 -30.58 20.58 -21.94
N ALA A 778 -30.56 20.18 -20.67
CA ALA A 778 -31.59 20.55 -19.70
C ALA A 778 -30.93 20.75 -18.34
N THR A 779 -30.80 22.00 -17.94
CA THR A 779 -30.23 22.41 -16.65
C THR A 779 -31.01 21.77 -15.50
N ALA A 780 -30.32 21.05 -14.63
CA ALA A 780 -30.89 20.50 -13.41
C ALA A 780 -31.51 21.62 -12.56
N PRO A 781 -32.68 21.42 -11.92
CA PRO A 781 -33.23 22.42 -11.02
C PRO A 781 -32.26 22.57 -9.84
N SER A 782 -31.83 23.81 -9.59
CA SER A 782 -30.88 24.08 -8.51
C SER A 782 -31.46 23.65 -7.16
N PRO A 783 -30.61 23.31 -6.16
CA PRO A 783 -31.06 22.98 -4.80
C PRO A 783 -32.01 24.04 -4.21
N ALA A 784 -31.85 25.30 -4.65
CA ALA A 784 -32.72 26.40 -4.29
C ALA A 784 -34.16 26.22 -4.81
N ALA A 785 -34.40 25.60 -5.97
CA ALA A 785 -35.74 25.34 -6.52
C ALA A 785 -36.48 24.21 -5.79
N VAL A 786 -35.73 23.20 -5.30
CA VAL A 786 -36.26 22.13 -4.45
C VAL A 786 -36.58 22.68 -3.06
N ASP A 787 -35.68 23.46 -2.48
CA ASP A 787 -35.93 24.16 -1.21
C ASP A 787 -37.05 25.20 -1.32
N ASP A 788 -37.22 25.85 -2.46
CA ASP A 788 -38.33 26.77 -2.74
C ASP A 788 -39.66 26.02 -2.91
N THR A 789 -39.65 24.77 -3.35
CA THR A 789 -40.84 23.89 -3.40
C THR A 789 -41.17 23.31 -2.02
N VAL A 790 -40.17 22.89 -1.23
CA VAL A 790 -40.31 22.46 0.17
C VAL A 790 -40.76 23.61 1.07
N ARG A 791 -40.28 24.84 0.81
CA ARG A 791 -40.77 26.06 1.49
C ARG A 791 -42.21 26.40 1.13
N ARG A 792 -42.70 26.01 -0.05
CA ARG A 792 -44.06 26.31 -0.54
C ARG A 792 -45.12 25.26 -0.19
N VAL A 793 -44.78 23.97 -0.10
CA VAL A 793 -45.74 22.85 0.07
C VAL A 793 -45.50 22.06 1.38
N GLY A 794 -44.50 22.46 2.19
CA GLY A 794 -44.20 21.84 3.49
C GLY A 794 -43.37 20.56 3.41
N THR A 795 -43.43 19.73 4.47
CA THR A 795 -42.63 18.50 4.62
C THR A 795 -43.15 17.38 3.72
N LEU A 796 -42.41 17.09 2.66
CA LEU A 796 -42.56 15.87 1.87
C LEU A 796 -42.21 14.63 2.72
N PRO A 797 -42.90 13.49 2.56
CA PRO A 797 -42.49 12.21 3.16
C PRO A 797 -41.03 11.90 2.82
N ASP A 798 -40.27 11.34 3.76
CA ASP A 798 -38.84 11.03 3.58
C ASP A 798 -38.57 10.15 2.35
N ASP A 799 -39.55 9.33 1.98
CA ASP A 799 -39.57 8.45 0.81
C ASP A 799 -39.50 9.23 -0.52
N TYR A 800 -40.08 10.44 -0.56
CA TYR A 800 -40.11 11.30 -1.75
C TYR A 800 -38.80 12.07 -1.93
N ARG A 801 -38.17 12.52 -0.84
CA ARG A 801 -36.81 13.09 -0.88
C ARG A 801 -35.78 12.04 -1.30
N ALA A 802 -35.96 10.79 -0.86
CA ALA A 802 -35.10 9.68 -1.25
C ALA A 802 -35.17 9.42 -2.76
N VAL A 803 -36.37 9.43 -3.35
CA VAL A 803 -36.58 9.25 -4.81
C VAL A 803 -35.98 10.39 -5.63
N VAL A 804 -36.10 11.65 -5.17
CA VAL A 804 -35.54 12.82 -5.86
C VAL A 804 -34.02 12.94 -5.70
N ALA A 805 -33.47 12.54 -4.55
CA ALA A 805 -32.03 12.55 -4.29
C ALA A 805 -31.27 11.42 -5.01
N LEU A 806 -31.96 10.39 -5.51
CA LEU A 806 -31.36 9.21 -6.13
C LEU A 806 -31.21 9.26 -7.67
N ARG A 807 -31.57 10.35 -8.37
CA ARG A 807 -31.58 10.35 -9.86
C ARG A 807 -30.80 11.51 -10.50
N ASP A 808 -29.57 11.20 -10.90
CA ASP A 808 -28.91 11.75 -12.12
C ASP A 808 -29.45 11.05 -13.39
N GLY A 809 -30.77 10.85 -13.53
CA GLY A 809 -31.26 10.13 -14.73
C GLY A 809 -32.74 9.84 -14.92
N LEU A 810 -33.70 10.56 -14.32
CA LEU A 810 -35.11 10.55 -14.78
C LEU A 810 -35.36 11.83 -15.54
N ALA A 811 -34.76 11.97 -16.72
CA ALA A 811 -35.12 13.04 -17.63
C ALA A 811 -36.48 12.79 -18.34
N ALA A 812 -37.16 11.67 -18.07
CA ALA A 812 -38.38 11.28 -18.80
C ALA A 812 -39.53 10.66 -17.97
N ALA A 813 -39.56 10.78 -16.63
CA ALA A 813 -40.79 10.49 -15.89
C ALA A 813 -41.60 11.78 -15.72
N THR A 814 -42.57 11.98 -16.60
CA THR A 814 -43.56 13.04 -16.47
C THR A 814 -44.86 12.44 -15.91
N LEU A 815 -45.08 12.63 -14.60
CA LEU A 815 -46.41 12.57 -13.95
C LEU A 815 -47.31 13.63 -14.60
N LEU A 816 -48.46 13.30 -15.20
CA LEU A 816 -49.17 14.28 -16.04
C LEU A 816 -50.62 13.88 -16.37
N PRO A 817 -51.48 14.84 -16.77
CA PRO A 817 -52.01 16.00 -16.04
C PRO A 817 -53.54 16.27 -16.27
N LEU A 818 -54.35 16.32 -15.20
CA LEU A 818 -55.80 16.58 -15.21
C LEU A 818 -56.78 16.05 -16.36
N ALA A 819 -56.60 14.93 -17.09
CA ALA A 819 -57.75 14.27 -17.79
C ALA A 819 -58.03 12.72 -17.95
N GLU A 820 -57.41 11.79 -17.24
CA GLU A 820 -57.76 10.34 -17.16
C GLU A 820 -58.83 10.09 -16.08
N VAL A 821 -58.82 10.82 -14.95
CA VAL A 821 -59.97 11.00 -14.03
C VAL A 821 -61.19 11.63 -14.71
N THR A 822 -61.06 12.30 -15.87
CA THR A 822 -62.23 12.92 -16.52
C THR A 822 -63.16 11.92 -17.23
N THR A 823 -62.94 10.61 -17.02
CA THR A 823 -63.57 9.49 -17.75
C THR A 823 -64.46 8.58 -16.89
N LEU A 824 -64.43 8.72 -15.56
CA LEU A 824 -65.34 8.03 -14.63
C LEU A 824 -66.66 8.81 -14.54
N ASP A 825 -67.81 8.14 -14.62
CA ASP A 825 -69.11 8.80 -14.42
C ASP A 825 -69.37 9.09 -12.93
N ASP A 826 -70.21 10.08 -12.65
CA ASP A 826 -70.43 10.57 -11.27
C ASP A 826 -70.97 9.47 -10.34
N VAL A 827 -71.61 8.42 -10.89
CA VAL A 827 -72.18 7.29 -10.15
C VAL A 827 -71.15 6.18 -9.90
N GLN A 828 -70.21 5.97 -10.83
CA GLN A 828 -69.07 5.05 -10.71
C GLN A 828 -67.95 5.64 -9.84
N LEU A 829 -67.67 6.93 -9.98
CA LEU A 829 -66.74 7.64 -9.11
C LEU A 829 -67.25 7.61 -7.67
N ALA A 830 -68.57 7.76 -7.49
CA ALA A 830 -69.20 7.62 -6.18
C ALA A 830 -69.19 6.17 -5.65
N ARG A 831 -69.39 5.15 -6.51
CA ARG A 831 -69.38 3.72 -6.11
C ARG A 831 -67.99 3.18 -5.74
N VAL A 832 -66.93 3.64 -6.39
CA VAL A 832 -65.55 3.19 -6.14
C VAL A 832 -64.94 3.92 -4.95
N THR A 833 -65.38 5.16 -4.67
CA THR A 833 -64.91 5.91 -3.51
C THR A 833 -65.71 5.58 -2.26
N ALA A 834 -66.99 5.19 -2.35
CA ALA A 834 -67.82 4.85 -1.19
C ALA A 834 -67.26 3.62 -0.44
N GLY A 835 -66.84 3.85 0.81
CA GLY A 835 -66.21 2.81 1.65
C GLY A 835 -64.71 2.61 1.41
N ALA A 836 -64.07 3.38 0.52
CA ALA A 836 -62.62 3.35 0.29
C ALA A 836 -61.87 4.17 1.35
N ASP A 837 -60.72 3.65 1.77
CA ASP A 837 -59.80 4.31 2.70
C ASP A 837 -58.91 5.28 1.90
N TRP A 838 -59.10 6.58 2.05
CA TRP A 838 -58.32 7.59 1.35
C TRP A 838 -57.18 8.09 2.20
N VAL A 839 -56.12 8.54 1.52
CA VAL A 839 -55.00 9.27 2.14
C VAL A 839 -54.85 10.60 1.41
N ARG A 840 -55.30 11.68 2.04
CA ARG A 840 -55.19 13.02 1.48
C ARG A 840 -53.87 13.61 1.97
N ILE A 841 -53.05 14.02 1.01
CA ILE A 841 -51.83 14.74 1.29
C ILE A 841 -52.03 16.13 0.73
N GLY A 842 -52.19 17.08 1.65
CA GLY A 842 -52.27 18.51 1.38
C GLY A 842 -51.58 19.26 2.50
N ASP A 843 -51.60 20.60 2.45
CA ASP A 843 -50.75 21.47 3.27
C ASP A 843 -50.98 21.35 4.79
N ASP A 844 -52.05 20.69 5.23
CA ASP A 844 -52.36 20.46 6.65
C ASP A 844 -51.84 19.10 7.19
N GLY A 845 -51.16 18.29 6.37
CA GLY A 845 -50.60 16.98 6.72
C GLY A 845 -51.31 15.77 6.11
N ILE A 846 -50.85 14.56 6.48
CA ILE A 846 -51.36 13.28 5.97
C ILE A 846 -52.62 12.87 6.74
N ALA A 847 -53.78 13.04 6.12
CA ALA A 847 -55.07 12.64 6.70
C ALA A 847 -55.54 11.31 6.10
N ARG A 848 -56.10 10.43 6.95
CA ARG A 848 -56.62 9.11 6.57
C ARG A 848 -58.07 9.00 7.00
N GLY A 849 -58.94 8.58 6.10
CA GLY A 849 -60.38 8.46 6.37
C GLY A 849 -61.07 7.51 5.41
N ARG A 850 -62.34 7.19 5.66
CA ARG A 850 -63.16 6.32 4.82
C ARG A 850 -64.36 7.11 4.30
N PHE A 851 -64.54 7.19 2.99
CA PHE A 851 -65.61 8.01 2.39
C PHE A 851 -67.01 7.51 2.77
N GLY A 852 -67.88 8.42 3.24
CA GLY A 852 -69.33 8.21 3.37
C GLY A 852 -70.09 8.46 2.06
N ALA A 853 -71.31 7.94 1.94
CA ALA A 853 -72.08 7.93 0.69
C ALA A 853 -72.45 9.34 0.14
N GLU A 854 -72.54 10.37 0.99
CA GLU A 854 -72.82 11.77 0.60
C GLU A 854 -71.55 12.55 0.19
N GLU A 855 -70.39 12.24 0.77
CA GLU A 855 -69.12 12.94 0.49
C GLU A 855 -68.55 12.56 -0.88
N ALA A 856 -68.76 11.32 -1.32
CA ALA A 856 -68.40 10.82 -2.65
C ALA A 856 -69.13 11.58 -3.80
N ALA A 857 -70.34 12.09 -3.55
CA ALA A 857 -71.14 12.83 -4.52
C ALA A 857 -70.71 14.31 -4.67
N SER A 858 -70.22 14.94 -3.59
CA SER A 858 -69.73 16.32 -3.60
C SER A 858 -68.40 16.47 -4.35
N THR A 859 -67.56 15.43 -4.33
CA THR A 859 -66.28 15.40 -5.06
C THR A 859 -66.44 15.18 -6.57
N ALA A 860 -67.45 14.41 -7.01
CA ALA A 860 -67.83 14.29 -8.42
C ALA A 860 -68.32 15.63 -9.03
N THR A 861 -69.01 16.45 -8.22
CA THR A 861 -69.54 17.78 -8.64
C THR A 861 -68.42 18.82 -8.90
N LEU A 862 -67.34 18.79 -8.10
CA LEU A 862 -66.16 19.68 -8.23
C LEU A 862 -65.34 19.41 -9.50
N ILE A 863 -65.29 18.15 -9.95
CA ILE A 863 -64.62 17.73 -11.19
C ILE A 863 -65.41 18.20 -12.43
N GLY A 864 -66.73 18.39 -12.29
CA GLY A 864 -67.62 18.92 -13.33
C GLY A 864 -67.43 20.42 -13.67
N ALA A 865 -66.98 21.25 -12.72
CA ALA A 865 -66.85 22.71 -12.92
C ALA A 865 -65.63 23.14 -13.77
N TRP A 866 -64.68 22.22 -14.01
CA TRP A 866 -63.42 22.45 -14.72
C TRP A 866 -63.55 22.54 -16.27
N ARG A 867 -64.78 22.61 -16.81
CA ARG A 867 -65.11 22.48 -18.25
C ARG A 867 -65.43 23.79 -19.01
N GLY A 868 -65.06 25.00 -18.54
CA GLY A 868 -65.43 26.30 -19.16
C GLY A 868 -64.34 27.04 -19.99
N PRO A 869 -64.66 27.87 -21.01
CA PRO A 869 -63.79 28.11 -22.18
C PRO A 869 -62.82 29.33 -22.16
N GLY A 870 -62.59 30.02 -21.03
CA GLY A 870 -62.01 31.39 -21.02
C GLY A 870 -60.54 31.61 -20.64
N LEU A 871 -59.75 30.58 -20.31
CA LEU A 871 -58.42 30.77 -19.67
C LEU A 871 -57.28 30.06 -20.42
N ARG A 872 -57.00 30.50 -21.65
CA ARG A 872 -55.84 30.07 -22.46
C ARG A 872 -54.50 30.73 -22.10
N ASP A 873 -54.39 31.54 -21.04
CA ASP A 873 -53.22 32.46 -20.90
C ASP A 873 -52.55 32.59 -19.53
N ALA A 874 -52.82 31.72 -18.56
CA ALA A 874 -52.10 31.77 -17.29
C ALA A 874 -51.70 30.37 -16.85
N ALA A 875 -50.38 30.17 -16.74
CA ALA A 875 -49.74 28.97 -16.24
C ALA A 875 -50.30 28.55 -14.87
N THR A 876 -49.83 27.39 -14.42
CA THR A 876 -49.76 26.96 -13.00
C THR A 876 -51.04 26.38 -12.39
N ARG A 877 -51.11 25.04 -12.28
CA ARG A 877 -50.88 24.29 -11.01
C ARG A 877 -51.48 22.88 -11.06
N ALA A 878 -50.79 21.95 -10.40
CA ALA A 878 -51.16 20.55 -10.21
C ALA A 878 -51.60 20.28 -8.76
N THR A 879 -52.47 19.29 -8.53
CA THR A 879 -52.86 18.76 -7.20
C THR A 879 -52.94 17.23 -7.28
N ILE A 880 -52.48 16.52 -6.23
CA ILE A 880 -52.36 15.04 -6.17
C ILE A 880 -53.30 14.49 -5.07
N VAL A 881 -54.04 13.41 -5.37
CA VAL A 881 -54.90 12.70 -4.38
C VAL A 881 -54.69 11.19 -4.50
N LEU A 882 -54.55 10.49 -3.36
CA LEU A 882 -54.29 9.05 -3.27
C LEU A 882 -55.45 8.31 -2.56
N VAL A 883 -55.96 7.22 -3.14
CA VAL A 883 -57.09 6.44 -2.58
C VAL A 883 -56.77 4.94 -2.55
N ARG A 884 -57.09 4.26 -1.45
CA ARG A 884 -56.92 2.81 -1.27
C ARG A 884 -58.29 2.15 -1.02
N CYS A 885 -58.72 1.21 -1.86
CA CYS A 885 -59.98 0.50 -1.62
C CYS A 885 -59.82 -0.66 -0.64
N THR A 886 -60.91 -0.93 0.09
CA THR A 886 -61.00 -1.89 1.21
C THR A 886 -60.92 -3.36 0.82
N ASP A 887 -60.99 -3.67 -0.48
CA ASP A 887 -60.88 -5.05 -0.98
C ASP A 887 -59.44 -5.42 -1.40
N GLY A 888 -58.45 -4.61 -1.00
CA GLY A 888 -57.03 -4.97 -1.08
C GLY A 888 -56.30 -4.55 -2.36
N ALA A 889 -56.94 -3.86 -3.31
CA ALA A 889 -56.27 -3.27 -4.47
C ALA A 889 -56.23 -1.72 -4.39
N PRO A 890 -55.06 -1.07 -4.55
CA PRO A 890 -54.97 0.40 -4.61
C PRO A 890 -55.38 0.91 -6.00
N ILE A 891 -56.11 2.03 -6.05
CA ILE A 891 -56.36 2.77 -7.30
C ILE A 891 -55.64 4.11 -7.21
N TYR A 892 -54.75 4.36 -8.17
CA TYR A 892 -54.05 5.62 -8.33
C TYR A 892 -54.72 6.41 -9.44
N LEU A 893 -55.08 7.66 -9.17
CA LEU A 893 -55.63 8.57 -10.17
C LEU A 893 -54.59 9.66 -10.47
N ASP A 894 -53.88 9.47 -11.57
CA ASP A 894 -53.41 10.58 -12.40
C ASP A 894 -54.54 10.90 -13.39
N VAL A 895 -54.41 11.99 -14.09
CA VAL A 895 -55.45 12.46 -14.97
C VAL A 895 -54.63 12.98 -16.19
N ALA A 896 -54.86 12.68 -17.49
CA ALA A 896 -54.32 13.42 -18.66
C ALA A 896 -55.31 13.81 -19.80
N SER A 897 -55.17 15.01 -20.42
CA SER A 897 -56.07 15.73 -21.39
C SER A 897 -57.09 14.97 -22.30
N ARG A 898 -58.25 15.61 -22.55
CA ARG A 898 -59.51 15.09 -23.16
C ARG A 898 -59.46 14.62 -24.64
N ARG A 899 -58.40 14.88 -25.42
CA ARG A 899 -58.37 14.50 -26.86
C ARG A 899 -57.89 13.07 -27.11
N ALA A 900 -57.08 12.50 -26.22
CA ALA A 900 -56.69 11.08 -26.28
C ALA A 900 -57.86 10.14 -25.95
N HIS A 901 -58.79 10.61 -25.11
CA HIS A 901 -59.98 9.87 -24.72
C HIS A 901 -61.04 9.78 -25.83
N GLU A 902 -61.20 10.80 -26.69
CA GLU A 902 -62.12 10.72 -27.84
C GLU A 902 -61.60 9.80 -28.98
N SER A 903 -60.28 9.66 -29.15
CA SER A 903 -59.69 8.69 -30.10
C SER A 903 -59.78 7.25 -29.61
N LEU A 904 -59.60 7.02 -28.31
CA LEU A 904 -59.71 5.69 -27.70
C LEU A 904 -61.18 5.24 -27.58
N ARG A 905 -62.12 6.16 -27.27
CA ARG A 905 -63.57 5.88 -27.26
C ARG A 905 -64.13 5.55 -28.65
N ARG A 906 -63.59 6.13 -29.74
CA ARG A 906 -64.04 5.84 -31.12
C ARG A 906 -63.49 4.50 -31.65
N LEU A 907 -62.23 4.18 -31.39
CA LEU A 907 -61.61 2.88 -31.74
C LEU A 907 -62.21 1.71 -30.95
N LEU A 908 -62.56 1.91 -29.68
CA LEU A 908 -63.23 0.89 -28.87
C LEU A 908 -64.70 0.69 -29.27
N LEU A 909 -65.42 1.72 -29.74
CA LEU A 909 -66.79 1.57 -30.28
C LEU A 909 -66.83 0.87 -31.66
N GLU A 910 -65.80 1.03 -32.50
CA GLU A 910 -65.70 0.34 -33.80
C GLU A 910 -65.25 -1.12 -33.66
N HIS A 911 -64.31 -1.42 -32.75
CA HIS A 911 -63.84 -2.79 -32.52
C HIS A 911 -64.82 -3.64 -31.70
N TYR A 912 -65.63 -3.02 -30.82
CA TYR A 912 -66.66 -3.72 -30.05
C TYR A 912 -67.95 -3.97 -30.86
N ALA A 913 -68.19 -3.23 -31.96
CA ALA A 913 -69.28 -3.51 -32.89
C ALA A 913 -68.96 -4.70 -33.82
N ASP A 914 -67.71 -4.86 -34.27
CA ASP A 914 -67.30 -5.99 -35.13
C ASP A 914 -67.16 -7.31 -34.36
N LEU A 915 -66.76 -7.29 -33.08
CA LEU A 915 -66.75 -8.48 -32.22
C LEU A 915 -68.16 -8.95 -31.82
N ARG A 916 -69.16 -8.06 -31.75
CA ARG A 916 -70.56 -8.44 -31.43
C ARG A 916 -71.39 -8.93 -32.61
N ALA A 917 -70.90 -8.83 -33.83
CA ALA A 917 -71.51 -9.49 -34.98
C ALA A 917 -71.09 -10.97 -35.11
N GLN A 918 -70.00 -11.40 -34.47
CA GLN A 918 -69.45 -12.77 -34.64
C GLN A 918 -69.57 -13.69 -33.42
N GLU A 919 -69.90 -13.20 -32.24
CA GLU A 919 -70.32 -14.07 -31.14
C GLU A 919 -71.72 -13.68 -30.68
N ALA A 920 -72.66 -13.95 -31.58
CA ALA A 920 -74.07 -14.00 -31.32
C ALA A 920 -74.38 -15.11 -30.30
N GLY A 921 -74.79 -14.67 -29.12
CA GLY A 921 -76.00 -15.13 -28.44
C GLY A 921 -76.83 -13.90 -28.10
#